data_AF-A6ECU6-F1
#
_entry.id   AF-A6ECU6-F1
#
_cell.length_a   1.000
_cell.length_b   1.000
_cell.length_c   1.000
_cell.angle_alpha   90.00
_cell.angle_beta   90.00
_cell.angle_gamma   90.00
#
_symmetry.space_group_name_H-M   'P 1'
#
loop_
_entity.id
_entity.type
_entity.pdbx_description
1 polymer ?
#
loop_
_entity_poly.entity_id
_entity_poly.type
_entity_poly.pdbx_seq_one_letter_code
_entity_poly.pdbx_strand_id
1 'polypeptide(L)'
;MTLKKTYEAYREQTRQVDFSFDVELNSLTKELLQDGSGWYRGLAFLDYAIGLLPDKKDQVTAFYRRLVTEGLDFKASVYLNDEDYDFHFTTLMAILGKLALHVPEVYAQMAFQFRDNRMSHRDPEKVKYYLERAIAEDVEVAIAIKGYFMYYGILYDEDREGGLAILTSSDDAAKQLYLGYIAVGKGDFEEVPAIIEKARANDNPIVRKGSFLLEGAYLDARNEFEAAKAVYEELLKEMHSEFAMFRLGTLAFFQEGEDTGPAAGFKMWQEAFENGSIEASSYLGFHSLPVTREDLDFDASIHWFKLGHVYGNSFANYRLALIYLFVPHLLDVEQGLKYLDAAVAEQLPDALVEKAELLMEGRLVEKDEAAALALLEKAATFNNAYAINRIAYFYEHGILVADAPDVETAIFHYQRAEELNYLGAINNLGRIYRYGINGTPDLEKAIALFERGLAMGSPYSMTEMAFLYEDGTLEADYQKAFDYFHQAATLDYPFAIHMTGTYLENGYHNQQPDPASAFEWYQKGAALNDANCLFAAGRCYRFGNGVEENPDKALEYYHRSAELGDPKAYVELGLCYEQEYGVSFDAQQAMDYMQRAADLDYYYGQYKLGYYYMHGLVTQDTKKGLELLEKAAEKGFPQAMLEIGDYYLYDYDDIDQSANAIGYYQQAQEQGVVHHGLGLCYEYGIGIEPNAAEAFKYYQQGAEQGYTLAKYHAGKCFLEGIGVKANPEEAFNYFKDAAGYGEAAAQYHAGHMLMQGKGVAMNKEEGLNWLNTAAEENYANAQYALGNCYLMGDGVEEDEDRAMYWFELAADNGHEKAMKLTGRKMAK
;
A
#
# COMPACT_ATOMS: atom_id res chain seq x y z
N MET A 1 39.47 10.37 -34.24
CA MET A 1 39.74 11.64 -34.97
C MET A 1 38.46 12.44 -34.89
N THR A 2 38.50 13.70 -34.45
CA THR A 2 37.30 14.55 -34.32
C THR A 2 36.57 14.64 -35.66
N LEU A 3 35.24 14.73 -35.64
CA LEU A 3 34.40 14.84 -36.84
C LEU A 3 34.87 16.00 -37.72
N LYS A 4 35.21 17.13 -37.11
CA LYS A 4 35.73 18.31 -37.81
C LYS A 4 36.91 18.02 -38.73
N LYS A 5 37.95 17.35 -38.22
CA LYS A 5 39.14 17.00 -39.01
C LYS A 5 38.80 16.05 -40.16
N THR A 6 37.89 15.10 -39.93
CA THR A 6 37.44 14.14 -40.95
C THR A 6 36.66 14.86 -42.06
N TYR A 7 35.72 15.73 -41.68
CA TYR A 7 34.92 16.52 -42.61
C TYR A 7 35.80 17.51 -43.42
N GLU A 8 36.75 18.19 -42.77
CA GLU A 8 37.69 19.08 -43.44
C GLU A 8 38.56 18.33 -44.47
N ALA A 9 39.01 17.12 -44.14
CA ALA A 9 39.75 16.28 -45.08
C ALA A 9 38.90 15.89 -46.31
N TYR A 10 37.63 15.52 -46.12
CA TYR A 10 36.72 15.26 -47.26
C TYR A 10 36.53 16.51 -48.10
N ARG A 11 36.31 17.67 -47.47
CA ARG A 11 36.12 18.95 -48.15
C ARG A 11 37.34 19.37 -48.97
N GLU A 12 38.55 19.13 -48.45
CA GLU A 12 39.80 19.38 -49.19
C GLU A 12 39.96 18.41 -50.37
N GLN A 13 39.65 17.13 -50.18
CA GLN A 13 39.68 16.13 -51.26
C GLN A 13 38.71 16.49 -52.39
N THR A 14 37.50 16.96 -52.06
CA THR A 14 36.52 17.42 -53.05
C THR A 14 36.99 18.66 -53.83
N ARG A 15 37.88 19.49 -53.25
CA ARG A 15 38.37 20.73 -53.88
C ARG A 15 39.66 20.58 -54.69
N GLN A 16 40.50 19.59 -54.38
CA GLN A 16 41.85 19.46 -54.97
C GLN A 16 41.89 18.77 -56.34
N VAL A 17 40.77 18.24 -56.82
CA VAL A 17 40.77 17.43 -58.05
C VAL A 17 39.87 18.05 -59.11
N ASP A 18 40.38 18.07 -60.34
CA ASP A 18 39.70 18.44 -61.59
C ASP A 18 38.66 17.35 -61.96
N PHE A 19 37.78 16.97 -61.01
CA PHE A 19 36.81 15.88 -61.18
C PHE A 19 35.58 16.33 -61.97
N SER A 20 35.09 15.43 -62.83
CA SER A 20 33.73 15.54 -63.35
C SER A 20 32.73 15.34 -62.21
N PHE A 21 31.83 16.30 -62.00
CA PHE A 21 30.71 16.25 -61.05
C PHE A 21 29.97 14.91 -61.08
N ASP A 22 29.78 14.33 -62.27
CA ASP A 22 29.06 13.08 -62.47
C ASP A 22 29.83 11.85 -61.96
N VAL A 23 31.16 11.90 -61.94
CA VAL A 23 32.00 10.80 -61.42
C VAL A 23 31.89 10.71 -59.90
N GLU A 24 31.97 11.84 -59.20
CA GLU A 24 31.86 11.87 -57.74
C GLU A 24 30.44 11.54 -57.30
N LEU A 25 29.41 12.08 -57.97
CA LEU A 25 28.01 11.77 -57.73
C LEU A 25 27.69 10.27 -57.84
N ASN A 26 28.30 9.59 -58.82
CA ASN A 26 28.14 8.15 -59.02
C ASN A 26 28.93 7.32 -57.99
N SER A 27 29.99 7.87 -57.39
CA SER A 27 30.78 7.18 -56.36
C SER A 27 30.11 7.15 -54.99
N LEU A 28 29.22 8.12 -54.71
CA LEU A 28 28.46 8.22 -53.47
C LEU A 28 27.22 7.31 -53.54
N THR A 29 27.39 5.98 -53.46
CA THR A 29 26.28 5.02 -53.58
C THR A 29 25.30 5.09 -52.39
N LYS A 30 24.12 4.49 -52.54
CA LYS A 30 23.10 4.44 -51.46
C LYS A 30 23.69 3.82 -50.17
N GLU A 31 24.39 2.71 -50.31
CA GLU A 31 25.01 1.97 -49.19
C GLU A 31 26.06 2.83 -48.48
N LEU A 32 26.82 3.62 -49.22
CA LEU A 32 27.82 4.51 -48.63
C LEU A 32 27.16 5.68 -47.88
N LEU A 33 26.07 6.24 -48.40
CA LEU A 33 25.34 7.33 -47.74
C LEU A 33 24.57 6.89 -46.48
N GLN A 34 24.42 5.57 -46.28
CA GLN A 34 23.87 4.94 -45.09
C GLN A 34 24.92 4.66 -44.00
N ASP A 35 26.20 4.90 -44.28
CA ASP A 35 27.27 4.91 -43.28
C ASP A 35 27.57 6.34 -42.83
N GLY A 36 27.86 6.55 -41.53
CA GLY A 36 28.12 7.87 -40.98
C GLY A 36 29.28 8.60 -41.69
N SER A 37 30.37 7.91 -41.98
CA SER A 37 31.54 8.52 -42.65
C SER A 37 31.25 8.86 -44.11
N GLY A 38 30.55 7.96 -44.80
CA GLY A 38 30.10 8.16 -46.18
C GLY A 38 29.08 9.29 -46.30
N TRP A 39 28.19 9.43 -45.31
CA TRP A 39 27.24 10.54 -45.23
C TRP A 39 27.94 11.90 -45.09
N TYR A 40 28.93 12.02 -44.20
CA TYR A 40 29.71 13.27 -44.06
C TYR A 40 30.53 13.61 -45.31
N ARG A 41 31.01 12.59 -46.05
CA ARG A 41 31.61 12.80 -47.37
C ARG A 41 30.58 13.34 -48.37
N GLY A 42 29.37 12.79 -48.36
CA GLY A 42 28.25 13.29 -49.15
C GLY A 42 27.88 14.73 -48.80
N LEU A 43 27.85 15.09 -47.51
CA LEU A 43 27.60 16.46 -47.04
C LEU A 43 28.71 17.43 -47.47
N ALA A 44 29.98 17.01 -47.44
CA ALA A 44 31.10 17.80 -47.94
C ALA A 44 30.99 18.02 -49.47
N PHE A 45 30.57 16.99 -50.20
CA PHE A 45 30.27 17.12 -51.63
C PHE A 45 29.09 18.06 -51.89
N LEU A 46 28.05 18.03 -51.06
CA LEU A 46 26.92 18.98 -51.15
C LEU A 46 27.36 20.44 -50.90
N ASP A 47 28.20 20.72 -49.89
CA ASP A 47 28.77 22.08 -49.67
C ASP A 47 29.52 22.59 -50.91
N TYR A 48 30.27 21.72 -51.59
CA TYR A 48 30.92 22.04 -52.85
C TYR A 48 29.90 22.26 -53.98
N ALA A 49 28.95 21.34 -54.15
CA ALA A 49 27.97 21.33 -55.24
C ALA A 49 27.06 22.57 -55.22
N ILE A 50 26.75 23.12 -54.04
CA ILE A 50 26.02 24.38 -53.89
C ILE A 50 26.74 25.54 -54.60
N GLY A 51 28.07 25.53 -54.67
CA GLY A 51 28.86 26.53 -55.41
C GLY A 51 28.64 26.51 -56.92
N LEU A 52 27.97 25.49 -57.46
CA LEU A 52 27.62 25.34 -58.87
C LEU A 52 26.19 25.85 -59.19
N LEU A 53 25.51 26.44 -58.20
CA LEU A 53 24.19 27.04 -58.39
C LEU A 53 24.33 28.47 -58.96
N PRO A 54 23.40 28.90 -59.84
CA PRO A 54 22.18 28.20 -60.26
C PRO A 54 22.38 27.18 -61.41
N ASP A 55 23.56 27.12 -62.03
CA ASP A 55 23.81 26.40 -63.30
C ASP A 55 23.49 24.90 -63.25
N LYS A 56 23.73 24.24 -62.11
CA LYS A 56 23.46 22.81 -61.90
C LYS A 56 22.28 22.52 -60.95
N LYS A 57 21.28 23.40 -60.89
CA LYS A 57 20.18 23.33 -59.92
C LYS A 57 19.53 21.95 -59.79
N ASP A 58 19.11 21.33 -60.89
CA ASP A 58 18.37 20.06 -60.84
C ASP A 58 19.24 18.92 -60.30
N GLN A 59 20.52 18.88 -60.67
CA GLN A 59 21.48 17.87 -60.23
C GLN A 59 21.80 18.01 -58.74
N VAL A 60 22.02 19.25 -58.27
CA VAL A 60 22.27 19.55 -56.85
C VAL A 60 21.04 19.23 -56.02
N THR A 61 19.84 19.58 -56.51
CA THR A 61 18.56 19.29 -55.83
C THR A 61 18.31 17.79 -55.77
N ALA A 62 18.53 17.05 -56.86
CA ALA A 62 18.39 15.60 -56.88
C ALA A 62 19.37 14.92 -55.91
N PHE A 63 20.63 15.41 -55.84
CA PHE A 63 21.60 14.89 -54.89
C PHE A 63 21.23 15.20 -53.43
N TYR A 64 20.77 16.42 -53.13
CA TYR A 64 20.25 16.76 -51.81
C TYR A 64 19.10 15.82 -51.40
N ARG A 65 18.10 15.65 -52.27
CA ARG A 65 16.98 14.74 -52.01
C ARG A 65 17.46 13.33 -51.74
N ARG A 66 18.40 12.83 -52.53
CA ARG A 66 19.02 11.51 -52.33
C ARG A 66 19.76 11.40 -50.99
N LEU A 67 20.49 12.43 -50.59
CA LEU A 67 21.16 12.46 -49.28
C LEU A 67 20.17 12.36 -48.12
N VAL A 68 18.98 12.96 -48.27
CA VAL A 68 17.88 12.97 -47.30
C VAL A 68 17.03 11.69 -47.33
N THR A 69 16.72 11.16 -48.52
CA THR A 69 15.76 10.04 -48.66
C THR A 69 16.42 8.67 -48.72
N GLU A 70 17.67 8.58 -49.19
CA GLU A 70 18.40 7.31 -49.34
C GLU A 70 19.55 7.14 -48.34
N GLY A 71 20.12 8.24 -47.84
CA GLY A 71 21.16 8.24 -46.80
C GLY A 71 20.61 8.31 -45.38
N LEU A 72 21.50 8.53 -44.40
CA LEU A 72 21.16 8.72 -42.97
C LEU A 72 20.39 10.03 -42.66
N ASP A 73 19.89 10.74 -43.67
CA ASP A 73 19.28 12.06 -43.53
C ASP A 73 20.18 13.04 -42.75
N PHE A 74 19.92 13.33 -41.47
CA PHE A 74 20.81 14.12 -40.58
C PHE A 74 21.11 13.38 -39.26
N LYS A 75 20.93 12.06 -39.29
CA LYS A 75 20.84 11.19 -38.11
C LYS A 75 22.14 10.48 -37.74
N ALA A 76 23.22 10.74 -38.50
CA ALA A 76 24.59 10.29 -38.20
C ALA A 76 25.20 10.90 -36.91
N SER A 77 24.38 11.52 -36.06
CA SER A 77 24.80 12.35 -34.93
C SER A 77 24.55 11.70 -33.56
N VAL A 78 23.83 10.57 -33.51
CA VAL A 78 23.32 9.95 -32.27
C VAL A 78 24.41 9.58 -31.26
N TYR A 79 25.61 9.24 -31.71
CA TYR A 79 26.75 8.91 -30.85
C TYR A 79 27.82 10.00 -30.75
N LEU A 80 27.60 11.20 -31.33
CA LEU A 80 28.60 12.26 -31.25
C LEU A 80 28.74 12.76 -29.80
N ASN A 81 29.95 13.16 -29.41
CA ASN A 81 30.09 14.01 -28.22
C ASN A 81 29.55 15.43 -28.52
N ASP A 82 29.44 16.28 -27.50
CA ASP A 82 28.87 17.62 -27.66
C ASP A 82 29.66 18.49 -28.65
N GLU A 83 31.00 18.46 -28.60
CA GLU A 83 31.85 19.25 -29.51
C GLU A 83 31.65 18.86 -30.98
N ASP A 84 31.64 17.56 -31.28
CA ASP A 84 31.42 17.06 -32.63
C ASP A 84 29.97 17.28 -33.08
N TYR A 85 29.00 17.25 -32.15
CA TYR A 85 27.60 17.56 -32.46
C TYR A 85 27.39 19.03 -32.80
N ASP A 86 27.96 19.96 -32.02
CA ASP A 86 27.90 21.40 -32.29
C ASP A 86 28.47 21.72 -33.68
N PHE A 87 29.58 21.06 -34.02
CA PHE A 87 30.18 21.15 -35.35
C PHE A 87 29.26 20.59 -36.44
N HIS A 88 28.68 19.39 -36.23
CA HIS A 88 27.71 18.78 -37.14
C HIS A 88 26.55 19.74 -37.41
N PHE A 89 25.89 20.21 -36.35
CA PHE A 89 24.71 21.06 -36.44
C PHE A 89 25.02 22.38 -37.15
N THR A 90 26.08 23.07 -36.73
CA THR A 90 26.47 24.36 -37.31
C THR A 90 26.83 24.23 -38.79
N THR A 91 27.58 23.19 -39.15
CA THR A 91 28.00 22.93 -40.53
C THR A 91 26.79 22.61 -41.40
N LEU A 92 25.92 21.73 -40.91
CA LEU A 92 24.69 21.35 -41.59
C LEU A 92 23.79 22.56 -41.85
N MET A 93 23.49 23.33 -40.80
CA MET A 93 22.63 24.51 -40.91
C MET A 93 23.19 25.56 -41.86
N ALA A 94 24.52 25.72 -41.93
CA ALA A 94 25.17 26.61 -42.88
C ALA A 94 25.02 26.14 -44.34
N ILE A 95 25.08 24.83 -44.60
CA ILE A 95 24.90 24.22 -45.92
C ILE A 95 23.45 24.35 -46.36
N LEU A 96 22.50 23.94 -45.49
CA LEU A 96 21.06 24.04 -45.77
C LEU A 96 20.63 25.48 -45.99
N GLY A 97 21.15 26.43 -45.20
CA GLY A 97 20.84 27.85 -45.37
C GLY A 97 21.24 28.42 -46.74
N LYS A 98 22.37 27.98 -47.31
CA LYS A 98 22.75 28.35 -48.69
C LYS A 98 21.86 27.68 -49.73
N LEU A 99 21.53 26.41 -49.52
CA LEU A 99 20.71 25.63 -50.46
C LEU A 99 19.26 26.12 -50.49
N ALA A 100 18.70 26.52 -49.35
CA ALA A 100 17.32 26.99 -49.22
C ALA A 100 16.99 28.24 -50.06
N LEU A 101 17.99 29.07 -50.38
CA LEU A 101 17.84 30.21 -51.28
C LEU A 101 17.51 29.79 -52.72
N HIS A 102 17.85 28.56 -53.10
CA HIS A 102 17.62 28.02 -54.43
C HIS A 102 16.57 26.91 -54.46
N VAL A 103 16.39 26.22 -53.33
CA VAL A 103 15.47 25.08 -53.16
C VAL A 103 14.62 25.33 -51.90
N PRO A 104 13.46 26.02 -52.01
CA PRO A 104 12.68 26.44 -50.85
C PRO A 104 12.20 25.32 -49.91
N GLU A 105 12.05 24.08 -50.42
CA GLU A 105 11.69 22.91 -49.60
C GLU A 105 12.68 22.64 -48.45
N VAL A 106 13.92 23.11 -48.58
CA VAL A 106 14.96 23.00 -47.56
C VAL A 106 14.64 23.83 -46.31
N TYR A 107 13.84 24.89 -46.41
CA TYR A 107 13.38 25.63 -45.23
C TYR A 107 12.56 24.74 -44.28
N ALA A 108 11.70 23.85 -44.81
CA ALA A 108 10.98 22.89 -43.97
C ALA A 108 11.94 21.94 -43.25
N GLN A 109 13.00 21.50 -43.94
CA GLN A 109 14.03 20.66 -43.32
C GLN A 109 14.81 21.39 -42.22
N MET A 110 15.17 22.65 -42.45
CA MET A 110 15.81 23.50 -41.43
C MET A 110 14.92 23.66 -40.20
N ALA A 111 13.60 23.75 -40.37
CA ALA A 111 12.66 23.78 -39.25
C ALA A 111 12.74 22.49 -38.43
N PHE A 112 12.73 21.32 -39.08
CA PHE A 112 12.87 20.04 -38.38
C PHE A 112 14.21 19.89 -37.66
N GLN A 113 15.29 20.49 -38.19
CA GLN A 113 16.57 20.51 -37.47
C GLN A 113 16.50 21.27 -36.15
N PHE A 114 15.64 22.28 -36.00
CA PHE A 114 15.43 22.97 -34.71
C PHE A 114 14.35 22.32 -33.83
N ARG A 115 13.67 21.28 -34.32
CA ARG A 115 12.60 20.58 -33.59
C ARG A 115 13.06 19.23 -33.06
N ASP A 116 13.58 18.37 -33.92
CA ASP A 116 13.70 16.93 -33.65
C ASP A 116 15.12 16.53 -33.19
N ASN A 117 16.09 17.44 -33.28
CA ASN A 117 17.48 17.25 -32.86
C ASN A 117 17.70 17.38 -31.35
N ARG A 118 18.97 17.31 -30.90
CA ARG A 118 19.34 17.41 -29.48
C ARG A 118 18.72 18.62 -28.82
N MET A 119 18.30 18.44 -27.57
CA MET A 119 17.60 19.47 -26.78
C MET A 119 18.38 20.79 -26.73
N SER A 120 19.72 20.73 -26.66
CA SER A 120 20.60 21.91 -26.63
C SER A 120 20.47 22.83 -27.85
N HIS A 121 19.92 22.32 -28.95
CA HIS A 121 19.77 23.04 -30.22
C HIS A 121 18.31 23.22 -30.63
N ARG A 122 17.34 22.79 -29.80
CA ARG A 122 15.93 23.00 -30.09
C ARG A 122 15.57 24.48 -29.93
N ASP A 123 14.84 25.02 -30.90
CA ASP A 123 14.48 26.44 -30.92
C ASP A 123 13.12 26.63 -31.63
N PRO A 124 12.00 26.60 -30.87
CA PRO A 124 10.66 26.71 -31.44
C PRO A 124 10.46 27.94 -32.31
N GLU A 125 11.03 29.09 -31.92
CA GLU A 125 10.93 30.32 -32.71
C GLU A 125 11.58 30.17 -34.08
N LYS A 126 12.72 29.48 -34.17
CA LYS A 126 13.33 29.14 -35.46
C LYS A 126 12.55 28.10 -36.23
N VAL A 127 11.95 27.09 -35.58
CA VAL A 127 11.05 26.14 -36.25
C VAL A 127 9.93 26.91 -36.96
N LYS A 128 9.26 27.82 -36.24
CA LYS A 128 8.18 28.66 -36.79
C LYS A 128 8.68 29.55 -37.92
N TYR A 129 9.80 30.24 -37.71
CA TYR A 129 10.39 31.12 -38.72
C TYR A 129 10.68 30.38 -40.04
N TYR A 130 11.32 29.22 -39.99
CA TYR A 130 11.66 28.48 -41.21
C TYR A 130 10.43 27.83 -41.86
N LEU A 131 9.45 27.37 -41.08
CA LEU A 131 8.17 26.92 -41.64
C LEU A 131 7.43 28.04 -42.37
N GLU A 132 7.31 29.23 -41.76
CA GLU A 132 6.65 30.37 -42.40
C GLU A 132 7.40 30.86 -43.64
N ARG A 133 8.74 30.71 -43.69
CA ARG A 133 9.52 30.94 -44.91
C ARG A 133 9.22 29.94 -46.02
N ALA A 134 9.12 28.66 -45.68
CA ALA A 134 8.73 27.63 -46.65
C ALA A 134 7.31 27.89 -47.19
N ILE A 135 6.37 28.27 -46.30
CA ILE A 135 4.98 28.59 -46.65
C ILE A 135 4.91 29.81 -47.57
N ALA A 136 5.71 30.85 -47.33
CA ALA A 136 5.77 32.03 -48.19
C ALA A 136 6.27 31.74 -49.61
N GLU A 137 6.93 30.61 -49.81
CA GLU A 137 7.41 30.10 -51.11
C GLU A 137 6.50 28.97 -51.64
N ASP A 138 5.26 28.87 -51.14
CA ASP A 138 4.23 27.88 -51.53
C ASP A 138 4.69 26.41 -51.40
N VAL A 139 5.52 26.09 -50.40
CA VAL A 139 5.94 24.72 -50.11
C VAL A 139 4.81 23.95 -49.42
N GLU A 140 4.10 23.12 -50.17
CA GLU A 140 2.90 22.39 -49.72
C GLU A 140 3.09 21.55 -48.45
N VAL A 141 4.22 20.86 -48.31
CA VAL A 141 4.50 20.08 -47.09
C VAL A 141 4.58 20.96 -45.84
N ALA A 142 5.09 22.19 -45.94
CA ALA A 142 5.16 23.13 -44.82
C ALA A 142 3.77 23.68 -44.46
N ILE A 143 2.91 23.90 -45.46
CA ILE A 143 1.51 24.27 -45.26
C ILE A 143 0.77 23.13 -44.53
N ALA A 144 0.99 21.89 -44.95
CA ALA A 144 0.41 20.71 -44.33
C ALA A 144 0.87 20.55 -42.87
N ILE A 145 2.18 20.69 -42.60
CA ILE A 145 2.75 20.67 -41.24
C ILE A 145 2.10 21.74 -40.37
N LYS A 146 1.93 22.97 -40.86
CA LYS A 146 1.26 24.05 -40.12
C LYS A 146 -0.18 23.67 -39.76
N GLY A 147 -0.95 23.14 -40.71
CA GLY A 147 -2.31 22.68 -40.44
C GLY A 147 -2.37 21.60 -39.36
N TYR A 148 -1.48 20.61 -39.44
CA TYR A 148 -1.37 19.54 -38.43
C TYR A 148 -0.92 20.05 -37.06
N PHE A 149 0.04 20.98 -37.04
CA PHE A 149 0.57 21.59 -35.81
C PHE A 149 -0.47 22.47 -35.12
N MET A 150 -1.22 23.28 -35.87
CA MET A 150 -2.37 24.04 -35.34
C MET A 150 -3.44 23.10 -34.77
N TYR A 151 -3.71 21.97 -35.45
CA TYR A 151 -4.71 21.01 -35.00
C TYR A 151 -4.42 20.43 -33.61
N TYR A 152 -3.14 20.15 -33.32
CA TYR A 152 -2.69 19.58 -32.03
C TYR A 152 -2.13 20.62 -31.05
N GLY A 153 -2.15 21.91 -31.38
CA GLY A 153 -1.52 22.94 -30.56
C GLY A 153 0.01 22.79 -30.43
N ILE A 154 0.66 22.19 -31.42
CA ILE A 154 2.11 22.03 -31.49
C ILE A 154 2.66 23.31 -32.12
N LEU A 155 3.57 24.03 -31.46
CA LEU A 155 4.22 25.27 -31.96
C LEU A 155 3.30 26.49 -32.19
N TYR A 156 2.03 26.28 -32.51
CA TYR A 156 0.97 27.27 -32.67
C TYR A 156 -0.11 27.02 -31.62
N ASP A 157 -0.92 28.04 -31.32
CA ASP A 157 -2.10 27.87 -30.47
C ASP A 157 -3.04 26.80 -31.06
N GLU A 158 -3.67 25.99 -30.21
CA GLU A 158 -4.60 24.94 -30.66
C GLU A 158 -5.80 25.58 -31.38
N ASP A 159 -5.92 25.29 -32.68
CA ASP A 159 -7.03 25.69 -33.54
C ASP A 159 -7.37 24.51 -34.47
N ARG A 160 -8.23 23.63 -33.99
CA ARG A 160 -8.63 22.41 -34.72
C ARG A 160 -9.37 22.73 -36.01
N GLU A 161 -10.25 23.73 -35.98
CA GLU A 161 -11.03 24.12 -37.16
C GLU A 161 -10.13 24.78 -38.20
N GLY A 162 -9.27 25.71 -37.80
CA GLY A 162 -8.30 26.34 -38.69
C GLY A 162 -7.27 25.36 -39.24
N GLY A 163 -6.77 24.45 -38.41
CA GLY A 163 -5.87 23.36 -38.83
C GLY A 163 -6.50 22.46 -39.89
N LEU A 164 -7.75 22.02 -39.68
CA LEU A 164 -8.49 21.23 -40.66
C LEU A 164 -8.80 22.03 -41.93
N ALA A 165 -9.13 23.32 -41.82
CA ALA A 165 -9.37 24.18 -42.98
C ALA A 165 -8.12 24.30 -43.87
N ILE A 166 -6.92 24.38 -43.28
CA ILE A 166 -5.66 24.34 -44.01
C ILE A 166 -5.48 22.99 -44.70
N LEU A 167 -5.66 21.88 -43.99
CA LEU A 167 -5.45 20.53 -44.52
C LEU A 167 -6.46 20.14 -45.62
N THR A 168 -7.69 20.66 -45.56
CA THR A 168 -8.75 20.39 -46.54
C THR A 168 -8.81 21.40 -47.68
N SER A 169 -7.93 22.41 -47.68
CA SER A 169 -7.91 23.48 -48.70
C SER A 169 -7.61 23.00 -50.12
N SER A 170 -7.03 21.80 -50.27
CA SER A 170 -6.66 21.21 -51.55
C SER A 170 -6.47 19.70 -51.44
N ASP A 171 -6.52 19.01 -52.58
CA ASP A 171 -6.27 17.57 -52.71
C ASP A 171 -4.77 17.16 -52.69
N ASP A 172 -3.88 18.04 -52.24
CA ASP A 172 -2.44 17.78 -52.15
C ASP A 172 -2.14 16.57 -51.27
N ALA A 173 -1.25 15.69 -51.75
CA ALA A 173 -1.02 14.40 -51.13
C ALA A 173 -0.38 14.50 -49.73
N ALA A 174 0.42 15.53 -49.44
CA ALA A 174 1.01 15.71 -48.11
C ALA A 174 -0.08 16.10 -47.09
N LYS A 175 -1.01 16.99 -47.46
CA LYS A 175 -2.15 17.36 -46.60
C LYS A 175 -3.05 16.17 -46.30
N GLN A 176 -3.33 15.35 -47.32
CA GLN A 176 -4.13 14.13 -47.16
C GLN A 176 -3.46 13.12 -46.22
N LEU A 177 -2.14 12.95 -46.28
CA LEU A 177 -1.42 12.10 -45.33
C LEU A 177 -1.60 12.55 -43.87
N TYR A 178 -1.51 13.86 -43.59
CA TYR A 178 -1.74 14.39 -42.25
C TYR A 178 -3.20 14.25 -41.79
N LEU A 179 -4.18 14.39 -42.69
CA LEU A 179 -5.58 14.05 -42.40
C LEU A 179 -5.73 12.57 -42.04
N GLY A 180 -5.05 11.68 -42.78
CA GLY A 180 -4.98 10.25 -42.46
C GLY A 180 -4.44 10.00 -41.06
N TYR A 181 -3.34 10.66 -40.65
CA TYR A 181 -2.81 10.54 -39.28
C TYR A 181 -3.78 11.07 -38.22
N ILE A 182 -4.50 12.18 -38.48
CA ILE A 182 -5.55 12.67 -37.58
C ILE A 182 -6.68 11.64 -37.46
N ALA A 183 -7.08 11.03 -38.57
CA ALA A 183 -8.14 10.03 -38.63
C ALA A 183 -7.77 8.76 -37.86
N VAL A 184 -6.55 8.23 -38.09
CA VAL A 184 -5.98 7.11 -37.31
C VAL A 184 -5.94 7.45 -35.82
N GLY A 185 -5.48 8.65 -35.44
CA GLY A 185 -5.43 9.09 -34.04
C GLY A 185 -6.79 9.22 -33.38
N LYS A 186 -7.87 9.40 -34.15
CA LYS A 186 -9.26 9.43 -33.66
C LYS A 186 -9.93 8.06 -33.64
N GLY A 187 -9.31 7.04 -34.26
CA GLY A 187 -9.98 5.78 -34.57
C GLY A 187 -11.03 5.91 -35.68
N ASP A 188 -10.99 6.98 -36.47
CA ASP A 188 -11.84 7.18 -37.64
C ASP A 188 -11.11 6.64 -38.88
N PHE A 189 -11.53 5.47 -39.33
CA PHE A 189 -10.77 4.66 -40.27
C PHE A 189 -11.34 4.67 -41.69
N GLU A 190 -12.47 5.33 -41.93
CA GLU A 190 -13.25 5.18 -43.16
C GLU A 190 -12.48 5.66 -44.41
N GLU A 191 -11.85 6.82 -44.34
CA GLU A 191 -11.17 7.45 -45.48
C GLU A 191 -9.69 7.05 -45.63
N VAL A 192 -9.10 6.43 -44.59
CA VAL A 192 -7.66 6.14 -44.51
C VAL A 192 -7.16 5.26 -45.66
N PRO A 193 -7.83 4.16 -46.06
CA PRO A 193 -7.38 3.32 -47.18
C PRO A 193 -7.31 4.08 -48.53
N ALA A 194 -8.29 4.95 -48.81
CA ALA A 194 -8.31 5.74 -50.04
C ALA A 194 -7.18 6.77 -50.08
N ILE A 195 -6.87 7.38 -48.94
CA ILE A 195 -5.72 8.29 -48.78
C ILE A 195 -4.41 7.53 -49.07
N ILE A 196 -4.24 6.34 -48.50
CA ILE A 196 -3.04 5.50 -48.69
C ILE A 196 -2.85 5.16 -50.17
N GLU A 197 -3.89 4.66 -50.85
CA GLU A 197 -3.82 4.28 -52.27
C GLU A 197 -3.40 5.46 -53.15
N LYS A 198 -4.04 6.62 -52.96
CA LYS A 198 -3.73 7.84 -53.71
C LYS A 198 -2.31 8.33 -53.46
N ALA A 199 -1.84 8.29 -52.21
CA ALA A 199 -0.49 8.72 -51.85
C ALA A 199 0.60 7.71 -52.29
N ARG A 200 0.32 6.40 -52.29
CA ARG A 200 1.21 5.35 -52.82
C ARG A 200 1.49 5.52 -54.31
N ALA A 201 0.50 5.94 -55.09
CA ALA A 201 0.62 6.17 -56.53
C ALA A 201 1.34 7.48 -56.90
N ASN A 202 1.76 8.29 -55.92
CA ASN A 202 2.42 9.57 -56.17
C ASN A 202 3.90 9.38 -56.55
N ASP A 203 4.37 10.15 -57.54
CA ASP A 203 5.77 10.11 -57.99
C ASP A 203 6.76 10.74 -56.99
N ASN A 204 6.27 11.51 -56.01
CA ASN A 204 7.10 12.10 -54.97
C ASN A 204 7.50 11.03 -53.93
N PRO A 205 8.80 10.70 -53.79
CA PRO A 205 9.26 9.65 -52.89
C PRO A 205 8.93 9.94 -51.41
N ILE A 206 8.84 11.21 -50.99
CA ILE A 206 8.48 11.57 -49.61
C ILE A 206 7.03 11.20 -49.33
N VAL A 207 6.12 11.51 -50.27
CA VAL A 207 4.69 11.17 -50.15
C VAL A 207 4.50 9.65 -50.18
N ARG A 208 5.20 8.95 -51.08
CA ARG A 208 5.14 7.48 -51.16
C ARG A 208 5.71 6.79 -49.92
N LYS A 209 6.79 7.30 -49.32
CA LYS A 209 7.25 6.84 -48.00
C LYS A 209 6.19 7.09 -46.94
N GLY A 210 5.60 8.29 -46.93
CA GLY A 210 4.54 8.68 -46.01
C GLY A 210 3.32 7.75 -46.06
N SER A 211 2.92 7.26 -47.23
CA SER A 211 1.81 6.30 -47.31
C SER A 211 2.15 4.92 -46.75
N PHE A 212 3.41 4.46 -46.76
CA PHE A 212 3.79 3.20 -46.09
C PHE A 212 3.70 3.37 -44.58
N LEU A 213 4.19 4.50 -44.07
CA LEU A 213 4.16 4.80 -42.65
C LEU A 213 2.73 5.00 -42.12
N LEU A 214 1.86 5.65 -42.89
CA LEU A 214 0.45 5.80 -42.56
C LEU A 214 -0.28 4.46 -42.58
N GLU A 215 -0.04 3.62 -43.58
CA GLU A 215 -0.63 2.27 -43.67
C GLU A 215 -0.19 1.39 -42.50
N GLY A 216 1.10 1.40 -42.15
CA GLY A 216 1.60 0.73 -40.96
C GLY A 216 0.89 1.20 -39.68
N ALA A 217 0.82 2.52 -39.47
CA ALA A 217 0.14 3.11 -38.31
C ALA A 217 -1.35 2.76 -38.25
N TYR A 218 -2.03 2.76 -39.40
CA TYR A 218 -3.43 2.35 -39.54
C TYR A 218 -3.65 0.88 -39.15
N LEU A 219 -2.80 -0.03 -39.61
CA LEU A 219 -2.88 -1.45 -39.28
C LEU A 219 -2.55 -1.71 -37.82
N ASP A 220 -1.55 -1.02 -37.28
CA ASP A 220 -1.18 -1.09 -35.86
C ASP A 220 -2.32 -0.63 -34.94
N ALA A 221 -2.99 0.48 -35.28
CA ALA A 221 -4.14 0.98 -34.52
C ALA A 221 -5.34 0.00 -34.50
N ARG A 222 -5.35 -0.95 -35.44
CA ARG A 222 -6.37 -2.02 -35.55
C ARG A 222 -5.88 -3.37 -35.01
N ASN A 223 -4.67 -3.40 -34.43
CA ASN A 223 -3.99 -4.62 -33.97
C ASN A 223 -3.76 -5.66 -35.08
N GLU A 224 -3.65 -5.23 -36.33
CA GLU A 224 -3.38 -6.07 -37.50
C GLU A 224 -1.86 -6.20 -37.75
N PHE A 225 -1.13 -6.67 -36.72
CA PHE A 225 0.33 -6.57 -36.64
C PHE A 225 1.10 -7.29 -37.76
N GLU A 226 0.63 -8.45 -38.24
CA GLU A 226 1.27 -9.17 -39.35
C GLU A 226 1.14 -8.43 -40.68
N ALA A 227 0.01 -7.76 -40.90
CA ALA A 227 -0.17 -6.91 -42.07
C ALA A 227 0.74 -5.67 -41.96
N ALA A 228 0.80 -5.04 -40.77
CA ALA A 228 1.70 -3.91 -40.52
C ALA A 228 3.17 -4.29 -40.77
N LYS A 229 3.59 -5.47 -40.30
CA LYS A 229 4.92 -6.03 -40.55
C LYS A 229 5.25 -6.10 -42.05
N ALA A 230 4.35 -6.68 -42.85
CA ALA A 230 4.55 -6.80 -44.30
C ALA A 230 4.73 -5.44 -44.97
N VAL A 231 3.97 -4.42 -44.55
CA VAL A 231 4.06 -3.04 -45.06
C VAL A 231 5.40 -2.41 -44.69
N TYR A 232 5.88 -2.59 -43.45
CA TYR A 232 7.20 -2.09 -43.04
C TYR A 232 8.35 -2.80 -43.77
N GLU A 233 8.27 -4.11 -43.99
CA GLU A 233 9.25 -4.86 -44.78
C GLU A 233 9.28 -4.43 -46.24
N GLU A 234 8.10 -4.16 -46.84
CA GLU A 234 7.99 -3.63 -48.19
C GLU A 234 8.62 -2.24 -48.30
N LEU A 235 8.34 -1.35 -47.33
CA LEU A 235 8.95 -0.04 -47.27
C LEU A 235 10.49 -0.14 -47.26
N LEU A 236 11.07 -1.02 -46.44
CA LEU A 236 12.53 -1.15 -46.35
C LEU A 236 13.18 -1.73 -47.61
N LYS A 237 12.44 -2.45 -48.46
CA LYS A 237 12.93 -2.89 -49.79
C LYS A 237 13.05 -1.71 -50.75
N GLU A 238 12.16 -0.73 -50.66
CA GLU A 238 12.16 0.45 -51.54
C GLU A 238 13.04 1.58 -51.00
N MET A 239 12.88 1.95 -49.74
CA MET A 239 13.39 3.19 -49.15
C MET A 239 13.93 2.99 -47.72
N HIS A 240 14.87 3.85 -47.33
CA HIS A 240 15.36 3.84 -45.95
C HIS A 240 14.29 4.38 -44.99
N SER A 241 14.08 3.72 -43.86
CA SER A 241 13.14 4.15 -42.82
C SER A 241 13.50 3.62 -41.44
N GLU A 242 14.08 4.49 -40.62
CA GLU A 242 14.39 4.26 -39.22
C GLU A 242 13.16 3.88 -38.38
N PHE A 243 12.02 4.53 -38.64
CA PHE A 243 10.79 4.21 -37.93
C PHE A 243 10.29 2.80 -38.28
N ALA A 244 10.38 2.40 -39.55
CA ALA A 244 9.98 1.05 -39.96
C ALA A 244 10.91 -0.02 -39.34
N MET A 245 12.22 0.24 -39.27
CA MET A 245 13.17 -0.64 -38.56
C MET A 245 12.83 -0.74 -37.07
N PHE A 246 12.54 0.38 -36.42
CA PHE A 246 12.12 0.41 -35.02
C PHE A 246 10.82 -0.41 -34.80
N ARG A 247 9.82 -0.23 -35.66
CA ARG A 247 8.55 -0.97 -35.57
C ARG A 247 8.73 -2.46 -35.85
N LEU A 248 9.52 -2.84 -36.85
CA LEU A 248 9.86 -4.24 -37.10
C LEU A 248 10.63 -4.88 -35.94
N GLY A 249 11.57 -4.17 -35.34
CA GLY A 249 12.26 -4.63 -34.12
C GLY A 249 11.27 -4.87 -32.98
N THR A 250 10.28 -3.99 -32.83
CA THR A 250 9.21 -4.13 -31.82
C THR A 250 8.34 -5.35 -32.08
N LEU A 251 7.94 -5.58 -33.33
CA LEU A 251 7.14 -6.75 -33.71
C LEU A 251 7.94 -8.05 -33.59
N ALA A 252 9.24 -8.03 -33.95
CA ALA A 252 10.11 -9.19 -33.87
C ALA A 252 10.43 -9.59 -32.42
N PHE A 253 10.59 -8.62 -31.51
CA PHE A 253 10.98 -8.86 -30.11
C PHE A 253 10.07 -9.85 -29.38
N PHE A 254 8.75 -9.78 -29.64
CA PHE A 254 7.74 -10.61 -28.98
C PHE A 254 7.41 -11.92 -29.73
N GLN A 255 8.08 -12.20 -30.85
CA GLN A 255 7.87 -13.43 -31.65
C GLN A 255 8.95 -14.47 -31.36
N GLU A 256 8.62 -15.75 -31.43
CA GLU A 256 9.62 -16.84 -31.36
C GLU A 256 10.15 -17.19 -32.76
N GLY A 257 11.46 -17.39 -32.89
CA GLY A 257 12.09 -17.78 -34.15
C GLY A 257 13.60 -17.49 -34.22
N GLU A 258 14.23 -17.89 -35.31
CA GLU A 258 15.68 -17.74 -35.53
C GLU A 258 16.08 -16.29 -35.86
N ASP A 259 15.23 -15.59 -36.63
CA ASP A 259 15.38 -14.17 -37.00
C ASP A 259 14.44 -13.24 -36.21
N THR A 260 13.83 -13.76 -35.14
CA THR A 260 12.89 -13.06 -34.24
C THR A 260 13.27 -13.31 -32.78
N GLY A 261 12.53 -12.72 -31.84
CA GLY A 261 12.77 -12.84 -30.41
C GLY A 261 13.62 -11.71 -29.84
N PRO A 262 13.88 -11.75 -28.51
CA PRO A 262 14.46 -10.61 -27.80
C PRO A 262 15.78 -10.11 -28.37
N ALA A 263 16.69 -11.01 -28.75
CA ALA A 263 18.00 -10.65 -29.30
C ALA A 263 17.88 -10.00 -30.69
N ALA A 264 17.03 -10.55 -31.57
CA ALA A 264 16.80 -9.99 -32.91
C ALA A 264 16.12 -8.63 -32.83
N GLY A 265 15.05 -8.51 -32.03
CA GLY A 265 14.35 -7.26 -31.79
C GLY A 265 15.25 -6.17 -31.20
N PHE A 266 16.09 -6.53 -30.22
CA PHE A 266 17.06 -5.61 -29.62
C PHE A 266 18.07 -5.09 -30.65
N LYS A 267 18.63 -5.98 -31.47
CA LYS A 267 19.55 -5.60 -32.55
C LYS A 267 18.88 -4.65 -33.54
N MET A 268 17.63 -4.91 -33.93
CA MET A 268 16.88 -4.05 -34.85
C MET A 268 16.58 -2.68 -34.25
N TRP A 269 16.28 -2.61 -32.94
CA TRP A 269 16.15 -1.32 -32.26
C TRP A 269 17.47 -0.57 -32.21
N GLN A 270 18.59 -1.25 -31.95
CA GLN A 270 19.90 -0.62 -31.99
C GLN A 270 20.20 -0.06 -33.38
N GLU A 271 20.00 -0.86 -34.44
CA GLU A 271 20.15 -0.39 -35.81
C GLU A 271 19.20 0.79 -36.09
N ALA A 272 17.94 0.73 -35.66
CA ALA A 272 17.00 1.84 -35.81
C ALA A 272 17.47 3.12 -35.09
N PHE A 273 18.03 3.00 -33.88
CA PHE A 273 18.60 4.11 -33.12
C PHE A 273 19.82 4.71 -33.82
N GLU A 274 20.71 3.87 -34.35
CA GLU A 274 21.88 4.27 -35.13
C GLU A 274 21.52 5.02 -36.41
N ASN A 275 20.34 4.72 -36.94
CA ASN A 275 19.72 5.40 -38.07
C ASN A 275 18.80 6.57 -37.63
N GLY A 276 18.73 6.88 -36.33
CA GLY A 276 18.10 8.06 -35.75
C GLY A 276 16.64 7.95 -35.32
N SER A 277 16.11 6.74 -35.10
CA SER A 277 14.88 6.60 -34.32
C SER A 277 15.20 6.74 -32.84
N ILE A 278 14.95 7.92 -32.29
CA ILE A 278 15.22 8.24 -30.88
C ILE A 278 14.33 7.39 -29.96
N GLU A 279 13.15 7.00 -30.42
CA GLU A 279 12.20 6.14 -29.70
C GLU A 279 12.83 4.80 -29.32
N ALA A 280 13.71 4.27 -30.16
CA ALA A 280 14.41 3.01 -29.91
C ALA A 280 15.26 3.05 -28.63
N SER A 281 15.79 4.23 -28.23
CA SER A 281 16.57 4.37 -26.99
C SER A 281 15.76 4.00 -25.74
N SER A 282 14.45 4.28 -25.73
CA SER A 282 13.57 3.94 -24.61
C SER A 282 13.36 2.43 -24.49
N TYR A 283 13.23 1.74 -25.63
CA TYR A 283 13.06 0.29 -25.67
C TYR A 283 14.37 -0.41 -25.33
N LEU A 284 15.49 0.04 -25.91
CA LEU A 284 16.82 -0.47 -25.58
C LEU A 284 17.13 -0.29 -24.09
N GLY A 285 16.84 0.89 -23.53
CA GLY A 285 17.04 1.16 -22.11
C GLY A 285 16.15 0.30 -21.21
N PHE A 286 14.85 0.24 -21.51
CA PHE A 286 13.88 -0.50 -20.71
C PHE A 286 14.15 -2.01 -20.72
N HIS A 287 14.47 -2.57 -21.88
CA HIS A 287 14.80 -4.00 -22.01
C HIS A 287 16.26 -4.32 -21.66
N SER A 288 17.06 -3.33 -21.25
CA SER A 288 18.36 -3.53 -20.58
C SER A 288 18.27 -3.39 -19.06
N LEU A 289 17.08 -3.21 -18.49
CA LEU A 289 16.91 -3.18 -17.03
C LEU A 289 17.12 -4.58 -16.44
N PRO A 290 17.68 -4.67 -15.23
CA PRO A 290 17.88 -5.95 -14.57
C PRO A 290 16.54 -6.66 -14.29
N VAL A 291 16.49 -7.96 -14.57
CA VAL A 291 15.27 -8.77 -14.47
C VAL A 291 15.18 -9.52 -13.13
N THR A 292 16.31 -9.74 -12.45
CA THR A 292 16.38 -10.45 -11.17
C THR A 292 16.86 -9.53 -10.06
N ARG A 293 16.50 -9.84 -8.81
CA ARG A 293 16.97 -9.08 -7.64
C ARG A 293 18.46 -9.28 -7.32
N GLU A 294 19.09 -10.28 -7.94
CA GLU A 294 20.49 -10.67 -7.69
C GLU A 294 21.47 -9.99 -8.64
N ASP A 295 21.02 -9.60 -9.83
CA ASP A 295 21.82 -8.88 -10.83
C ASP A 295 21.32 -7.44 -10.93
N LEU A 296 22.02 -6.50 -10.28
CA LEU A 296 21.63 -5.08 -10.21
C LEU A 296 22.51 -4.21 -11.11
N ASP A 297 22.87 -4.70 -12.30
CA ASP A 297 23.59 -3.89 -13.29
C ASP A 297 22.60 -3.00 -14.09
N PHE A 298 22.79 -1.69 -13.99
CA PHE A 298 22.00 -0.69 -14.70
C PHE A 298 22.77 0.00 -15.83
N ASP A 299 24.07 -0.30 -16.04
CA ASP A 299 24.95 0.47 -16.92
C ASP A 299 24.42 0.54 -18.36
N ALA A 300 23.98 -0.59 -18.90
CA ALA A 300 23.38 -0.65 -20.24
C ALA A 300 22.08 0.16 -20.35
N SER A 301 21.20 0.05 -19.35
CA SER A 301 19.94 0.81 -19.32
C SER A 301 20.19 2.33 -19.23
N ILE A 302 21.08 2.74 -18.34
CA ILE A 302 21.47 4.15 -18.14
C ILE A 302 22.12 4.70 -19.40
N HIS A 303 22.97 3.92 -20.07
CA HIS A 303 23.59 4.31 -21.33
C HIS A 303 22.54 4.68 -22.38
N TRP A 304 21.58 3.78 -22.64
CA TRP A 304 20.53 4.02 -23.64
C TRP A 304 19.60 5.16 -23.23
N PHE A 305 19.19 5.24 -21.96
CA PHE A 305 18.34 6.35 -21.53
C PHE A 305 19.07 7.70 -21.59
N LYS A 306 20.37 7.78 -21.31
CA LYS A 306 21.15 9.02 -21.47
C LYS A 306 21.23 9.45 -22.93
N LEU A 307 21.36 8.49 -23.85
CA LEU A 307 21.27 8.77 -25.27
C LEU A 307 19.87 9.28 -25.67
N GLY A 308 18.80 8.71 -25.12
CA GLY A 308 17.44 9.24 -25.31
C GLY A 308 17.23 10.64 -24.71
N HIS A 309 17.80 10.88 -23.52
CA HIS A 309 17.71 12.14 -22.79
C HIS A 309 18.24 13.31 -23.61
N VAL A 310 19.42 13.20 -24.23
CA VAL A 310 20.00 14.32 -25.00
C VAL A 310 19.14 14.72 -26.20
N TYR A 311 18.25 13.85 -26.66
CA TYR A 311 17.23 14.10 -27.69
C TYR A 311 15.81 14.33 -27.12
N GLY A 312 15.68 14.59 -25.82
CA GLY A 312 14.40 14.96 -25.20
C GLY A 312 13.37 13.85 -25.17
N ASN A 313 13.79 12.59 -25.09
CA ASN A 313 12.87 11.49 -24.89
C ASN A 313 12.33 11.51 -23.45
N SER A 314 11.04 11.85 -23.29
CA SER A 314 10.40 12.02 -21.99
C SER A 314 10.35 10.73 -21.16
N PHE A 315 10.16 9.58 -21.80
CA PHE A 315 10.19 8.28 -21.11
C PHE A 315 11.59 7.92 -20.62
N ALA A 316 12.63 8.19 -21.41
CA ALA A 316 14.01 7.98 -20.98
C ALA A 316 14.36 8.88 -19.78
N ASN A 317 13.92 10.14 -19.80
CA ASN A 317 14.05 11.06 -18.66
C ASN A 317 13.37 10.50 -17.40
N TYR A 318 12.11 10.06 -17.53
CA TYR A 318 11.39 9.47 -16.41
C TYR A 318 12.07 8.22 -15.85
N ARG A 319 12.57 7.32 -16.71
CA ARG A 319 13.28 6.12 -16.27
C ARG A 319 14.61 6.43 -15.59
N LEU A 320 15.38 7.41 -16.09
CA LEU A 320 16.57 7.91 -15.39
C LEU A 320 16.22 8.48 -14.03
N ALA A 321 15.12 9.24 -13.93
CA ALA A 321 14.65 9.78 -12.65
C ALA A 321 14.38 8.66 -11.64
N LEU A 322 13.63 7.62 -12.02
CA LEU A 322 13.34 6.49 -11.13
C LEU A 322 14.62 5.78 -10.67
N ILE A 323 15.58 5.56 -11.57
CA ILE A 323 16.87 4.93 -11.23
C ILE A 323 17.59 5.76 -10.17
N TYR A 324 17.77 7.07 -10.41
CA TYR A 324 18.51 7.95 -9.50
C TYR A 324 17.76 8.28 -8.20
N LEU A 325 16.42 8.18 -8.17
CA LEU A 325 15.63 8.47 -6.97
C LEU A 325 15.41 7.24 -6.06
N PHE A 326 15.38 6.03 -6.62
CA PHE A 326 14.91 4.84 -5.89
C PHE A 326 15.88 3.67 -5.84
N VAL A 327 16.98 3.67 -6.62
CA VAL A 327 17.99 2.60 -6.55
C VAL A 327 19.05 2.98 -5.50
N PRO A 328 19.15 2.29 -4.36
CA PRO A 328 19.92 2.78 -3.21
C PRO A 328 21.41 3.04 -3.48
N HIS A 329 22.06 2.21 -4.32
CA HIS A 329 23.48 2.35 -4.64
C HIS A 329 23.77 3.34 -5.78
N LEU A 330 22.73 3.83 -6.47
CA LEU A 330 22.79 4.85 -7.51
C LEU A 330 22.08 6.15 -7.10
N LEU A 331 21.70 6.27 -5.83
CA LEU A 331 20.89 7.37 -5.34
C LEU A 331 21.59 8.73 -5.57
N ASP A 332 20.96 9.59 -6.37
CA ASP A 332 21.34 10.97 -6.62
C ASP A 332 20.06 11.79 -6.79
N VAL A 333 19.59 12.37 -5.68
CA VAL A 333 18.30 13.07 -5.64
C VAL A 333 18.30 14.31 -6.53
N GLU A 334 19.40 15.07 -6.57
CA GLU A 334 19.48 16.28 -7.39
C GLU A 334 19.37 15.93 -8.87
N GLN A 335 20.13 14.92 -9.30
CA GLN A 335 20.13 14.48 -10.69
C GLN A 335 18.81 13.80 -11.07
N GLY A 336 18.24 12.98 -10.18
CA GLY A 336 16.95 12.33 -10.37
C GLY A 336 15.82 13.33 -10.54
N LEU A 337 15.76 14.37 -9.70
CA LEU A 337 14.76 15.43 -9.82
C LEU A 337 14.90 16.24 -11.11
N LYS A 338 16.12 16.53 -11.59
CA LYS A 338 16.33 17.20 -12.88
C LYS A 338 15.74 16.39 -14.04
N TYR A 339 15.95 15.07 -14.05
CA TYR A 339 15.35 14.21 -15.07
C TYR A 339 13.83 14.13 -14.94
N LEU A 340 13.30 14.08 -13.71
CA LEU A 340 11.86 14.07 -13.47
C LEU A 340 11.21 15.36 -13.97
N ASP A 341 11.80 16.51 -13.66
CA ASP A 341 11.31 17.82 -14.09
C ASP A 341 11.35 17.95 -15.62
N ALA A 342 12.37 17.38 -16.27
CA ALA A 342 12.43 17.31 -17.73
C ALA A 342 11.29 16.45 -18.32
N ALA A 343 10.94 15.32 -17.69
CA ALA A 343 9.81 14.50 -18.12
C ALA A 343 8.44 15.18 -17.86
N VAL A 344 8.32 15.91 -16.75
CA VAL A 344 7.13 16.71 -16.39
C VAL A 344 6.92 17.87 -17.36
N ALA A 345 8.01 18.54 -17.80
CA ALA A 345 7.94 19.62 -18.78
C ALA A 345 7.37 19.13 -20.13
N GLU A 346 7.70 17.89 -20.51
CA GLU A 346 7.14 17.19 -21.68
C GLU A 346 5.76 16.56 -21.41
N GLN A 347 5.16 16.83 -20.24
CA GLN A 347 3.81 16.40 -19.84
C GLN A 347 3.60 14.88 -19.86
N LEU A 348 4.65 14.08 -19.60
CA LEU A 348 4.51 12.62 -19.49
C LEU A 348 3.61 12.28 -18.29
N PRO A 349 2.46 11.59 -18.48
CA PRO A 349 1.50 11.34 -17.41
C PRO A 349 2.09 10.64 -16.18
N ASP A 350 2.96 9.65 -16.39
CA ASP A 350 3.60 8.92 -15.29
C ASP A 350 4.56 9.80 -14.48
N ALA A 351 5.29 10.71 -15.15
CA ALA A 351 6.17 11.65 -14.47
C ALA A 351 5.40 12.72 -13.67
N LEU A 352 4.24 13.15 -14.19
CA LEU A 352 3.34 14.05 -13.46
C LEU A 352 2.86 13.41 -12.15
N VAL A 353 2.43 12.15 -12.21
CA VAL A 353 2.03 11.36 -11.03
C VAL A 353 3.18 11.19 -10.05
N GLU A 354 4.35 10.77 -10.54
CA GLU A 354 5.52 10.54 -9.68
C GLU A 354 5.94 11.84 -8.96
N LYS A 355 5.99 12.97 -9.67
CA LYS A 355 6.29 14.27 -9.06
C LYS A 355 5.23 14.67 -8.03
N ALA A 356 3.97 14.38 -8.28
CA ALA A 356 2.89 14.66 -7.33
C ALA A 356 3.05 13.84 -6.03
N GLU A 357 3.33 12.54 -6.11
CA GLU A 357 3.51 11.71 -4.91
C GLU A 357 4.75 12.13 -4.11
N LEU A 358 5.85 12.53 -4.76
CA LEU A 358 7.02 13.08 -4.06
C LEU A 358 6.69 14.36 -3.28
N LEU A 359 5.89 15.26 -3.87
CA LEU A 359 5.43 16.48 -3.22
C LEU A 359 4.42 16.19 -2.09
N MET A 360 3.64 15.12 -2.20
CA MET A 360 2.74 14.67 -1.12
C MET A 360 3.51 14.09 0.07
N GLU A 361 4.52 13.28 -0.20
CA GLU A 361 5.32 12.60 0.82
C GLU A 361 6.22 13.58 1.58
N GLY A 362 6.82 14.55 0.89
CA GLY A 362 7.70 15.54 1.51
C GLY A 362 9.06 15.00 1.95
N ARG A 363 9.44 13.76 1.56
CA ARG A 363 10.72 13.13 1.95
C ARG A 363 11.90 13.63 1.12
N LEU A 364 11.73 13.69 -0.20
CA LEU A 364 12.79 14.05 -1.16
C LEU A 364 12.70 15.50 -1.67
N VAL A 365 11.52 16.11 -1.55
CA VAL A 365 11.23 17.50 -1.92
C VAL A 365 10.39 18.13 -0.82
N GLU A 366 10.36 19.46 -0.75
CA GLU A 366 9.47 20.16 0.19
C GLU A 366 8.01 19.77 -0.10
N LYS A 367 7.26 19.48 0.97
CA LYS A 367 5.87 19.06 0.86
C LYS A 367 5.03 20.23 0.30
N ASP A 368 4.41 20.02 -0.86
CA ASP A 368 3.51 20.99 -1.49
C ASP A 368 2.30 20.27 -2.09
N GLU A 369 1.25 20.25 -1.29
CA GLU A 369 0.04 19.51 -1.61
C GLU A 369 -0.78 20.14 -2.75
N ALA A 370 -0.75 21.46 -2.86
CA ALA A 370 -1.48 22.18 -3.91
C ALA A 370 -0.82 21.93 -5.28
N ALA A 371 0.52 21.96 -5.34
CA ALA A 371 1.25 21.60 -6.53
C ALA A 371 1.06 20.12 -6.91
N ALA A 372 1.03 19.21 -5.93
CA ALA A 372 0.74 17.80 -6.17
C ALA A 372 -0.64 17.58 -6.79
N LEU A 373 -1.69 18.22 -6.24
CA LEU A 373 -3.04 18.14 -6.80
C LEU A 373 -3.10 18.65 -8.24
N ALA A 374 -2.48 19.79 -8.53
CA ALA A 374 -2.46 20.35 -9.88
C ALA A 374 -1.79 19.41 -10.90
N LEU A 375 -0.73 18.70 -10.49
CA LEU A 375 -0.07 17.69 -11.33
C LEU A 375 -0.94 16.46 -11.57
N LEU A 376 -1.65 15.99 -10.53
CA LEU A 376 -2.60 14.87 -10.66
C LEU A 376 -3.79 15.24 -11.55
N GLU A 377 -4.35 16.44 -11.39
CA GLU A 377 -5.42 16.95 -12.26
C GLU A 377 -4.95 17.01 -13.72
N LYS A 378 -3.72 17.49 -13.93
CA LYS A 378 -3.10 17.49 -15.26
C LYS A 378 -2.95 16.07 -15.81
N ALA A 379 -2.44 15.12 -15.02
CA ALA A 379 -2.34 13.71 -15.42
C ALA A 379 -3.71 13.07 -15.72
N ALA A 380 -4.75 13.45 -14.96
CA ALA A 380 -6.12 12.98 -15.17
C ALA A 380 -6.72 13.48 -16.50
N THR A 381 -6.24 14.59 -17.08
CA THR A 381 -6.66 15.02 -18.43
C THR A 381 -6.22 14.04 -19.52
N PHE A 382 -5.15 13.28 -19.28
CA PHE A 382 -4.67 12.20 -20.15
C PHE A 382 -5.30 10.84 -19.85
N ASN A 383 -6.40 10.80 -19.07
CA ASN A 383 -7.04 9.58 -18.58
C ASN A 383 -6.08 8.65 -17.81
N ASN A 384 -5.11 9.21 -17.07
CA ASN A 384 -4.30 8.42 -16.15
C ASN A 384 -5.18 7.93 -14.99
N ALA A 385 -5.46 6.63 -14.96
CA ALA A 385 -6.43 6.07 -14.01
C ALA A 385 -5.95 6.09 -12.55
N TYR A 386 -4.64 5.99 -12.32
CA TYR A 386 -4.05 6.18 -10.98
C TYR A 386 -4.30 7.59 -10.47
N ALA A 387 -4.00 8.62 -11.28
CA ALA A 387 -4.21 10.01 -10.90
C ALA A 387 -5.69 10.30 -10.57
N ILE A 388 -6.61 9.80 -11.39
CA ILE A 388 -8.05 9.93 -11.16
C ILE A 388 -8.46 9.24 -9.85
N ASN A 389 -8.00 8.02 -9.60
CA ASN A 389 -8.25 7.30 -8.34
C ASN A 389 -7.64 8.01 -7.13
N ARG A 390 -6.46 8.61 -7.28
CA ARG A 390 -5.78 9.34 -6.21
C ARG A 390 -6.52 10.61 -5.82
N ILE A 391 -7.02 11.35 -6.81
CA ILE A 391 -7.91 12.51 -6.59
C ILE A 391 -9.19 12.07 -5.86
N ALA A 392 -9.79 10.95 -6.26
CA ALA A 392 -10.96 10.41 -5.57
C ALA A 392 -10.68 10.10 -4.08
N TYR A 393 -9.53 9.48 -3.79
CA TYR A 393 -9.09 9.20 -2.42
C TYR A 393 -8.95 10.47 -1.58
N PHE A 394 -8.43 11.55 -2.17
CA PHE A 394 -8.32 12.85 -1.52
C PHE A 394 -9.69 13.43 -1.13
N TYR A 395 -10.66 13.40 -2.05
CA TYR A 395 -12.04 13.81 -1.73
C TYR A 395 -12.67 12.91 -0.65
N GLU A 396 -12.51 11.59 -0.73
CA GLU A 396 -13.08 10.64 0.23
C GLU A 396 -12.63 10.90 1.67
N HIS A 397 -11.39 11.34 1.86
CA HIS A 397 -10.79 11.53 3.18
C HIS A 397 -10.69 13.01 3.59
N GLY A 398 -11.14 13.95 2.75
CA GLY A 398 -11.00 15.39 3.01
C GLY A 398 -9.55 15.86 3.02
N ILE A 399 -8.71 15.28 2.15
CA ILE A 399 -7.29 15.62 2.00
C ILE A 399 -7.19 16.59 0.81
N LEU A 400 -6.59 17.78 0.97
CA LEU A 400 -6.23 18.75 -0.09
C LEU A 400 -7.35 19.49 -0.84
N VAL A 401 -8.56 18.96 -0.89
CA VAL A 401 -9.64 19.49 -1.75
C VAL A 401 -10.79 20.13 -0.97
N ALA A 402 -10.91 19.84 0.34
CA ALA A 402 -11.87 20.47 1.25
C ALA A 402 -11.44 20.25 2.72
N ASP A 403 -11.91 21.11 3.65
CA ASP A 403 -11.73 20.93 5.10
C ASP A 403 -12.55 19.75 5.68
N ALA A 404 -13.27 19.00 4.82
CA ALA A 404 -14.10 17.86 5.18
C ALA A 404 -14.21 16.86 4.00
N PRO A 405 -14.47 15.57 4.27
CA PRO A 405 -14.77 14.56 3.24
C PRO A 405 -15.91 14.94 2.28
N ASP A 406 -15.71 14.70 0.99
CA ASP A 406 -16.73 14.79 -0.07
C ASP A 406 -16.81 13.47 -0.84
N VAL A 407 -17.64 12.56 -0.30
CA VAL A 407 -17.78 11.20 -0.82
C VAL A 407 -18.45 11.16 -2.20
N GLU A 408 -19.34 12.11 -2.51
CA GLU A 408 -20.02 12.14 -3.81
C GLU A 408 -19.04 12.49 -4.94
N THR A 409 -18.19 13.49 -4.72
CA THR A 409 -17.13 13.82 -5.68
C THR A 409 -16.09 12.70 -5.78
N ALA A 410 -15.77 12.02 -4.67
CA ALA A 410 -14.92 10.83 -4.69
C ALA A 410 -15.51 9.71 -5.55
N ILE A 411 -16.80 9.40 -5.41
CA ILE A 411 -17.49 8.39 -6.22
C ILE A 411 -17.42 8.74 -7.70
N PHE A 412 -17.67 10.00 -8.07
CA PHE A 412 -17.57 10.45 -9.47
C PHE A 412 -16.18 10.14 -10.07
N HIS A 413 -15.11 10.48 -9.37
CA HIS A 413 -13.75 10.19 -9.83
C HIS A 413 -13.44 8.69 -9.84
N TYR A 414 -13.84 7.94 -8.80
CA TYR A 414 -13.67 6.49 -8.80
C TYR A 414 -14.41 5.81 -9.95
N GLN A 415 -15.64 6.24 -10.28
CA GLN A 415 -16.38 5.71 -11.43
C GLN A 415 -15.63 5.94 -12.74
N ARG A 416 -15.07 7.14 -12.93
CA ARG A 416 -14.24 7.44 -14.11
C ARG A 416 -12.98 6.58 -14.18
N ALA A 417 -12.34 6.27 -13.05
CA ALA A 417 -11.19 5.35 -13.02
C ALA A 417 -11.61 3.88 -13.21
N GLU A 418 -12.80 3.50 -12.73
CA GLU A 418 -13.41 2.18 -12.92
C GLU A 418 -13.75 1.91 -14.39
N GLU A 419 -14.26 2.89 -15.13
CA GLU A 419 -14.48 2.82 -16.58
C GLU A 419 -13.18 2.53 -17.35
N LEU A 420 -12.03 2.95 -16.80
CA LEU A 420 -10.68 2.66 -17.31
C LEU A 420 -10.14 1.31 -16.82
N ASN A 421 -10.97 0.49 -16.17
CA ASN A 421 -10.62 -0.79 -15.54
C ASN A 421 -9.51 -0.68 -14.48
N TYR A 422 -9.48 0.40 -13.71
CA TYR A 422 -8.51 0.54 -12.62
C TYR A 422 -8.96 -0.21 -11.36
N LEU A 423 -8.22 -1.25 -10.99
CA LEU A 423 -8.60 -2.17 -9.91
C LEU A 423 -8.76 -1.48 -8.55
N GLY A 424 -7.93 -0.49 -8.23
CA GLY A 424 -8.06 0.29 -7.00
C GLY A 424 -9.39 1.03 -6.88
N ALA A 425 -9.93 1.52 -8.00
CA ALA A 425 -11.20 2.23 -8.02
C ALA A 425 -12.39 1.28 -7.88
N ILE A 426 -12.33 0.12 -8.54
CA ILE A 426 -13.33 -0.95 -8.41
C ILE A 426 -13.46 -1.37 -6.94
N ASN A 427 -12.32 -1.60 -6.27
CA ASN A 427 -12.29 -1.98 -4.86
C ASN A 427 -12.82 -0.90 -3.93
N ASN A 428 -12.39 0.36 -4.13
CA ASN A 428 -12.84 1.48 -3.30
C ASN A 428 -14.34 1.74 -3.46
N LEU A 429 -14.89 1.68 -4.67
CA LEU A 429 -16.34 1.77 -4.89
C LEU A 429 -17.09 0.61 -4.24
N GLY A 430 -16.59 -0.62 -4.38
CA GLY A 430 -17.18 -1.79 -3.74
C GLY A 430 -17.26 -1.62 -2.23
N ARG A 431 -16.18 -1.12 -1.60
CA ARG A 431 -16.12 -0.77 -0.18
C ARG A 431 -17.15 0.30 0.21
N ILE A 432 -17.20 1.41 -0.55
CA ILE A 432 -18.12 2.51 -0.30
C ILE A 432 -19.56 2.01 -0.29
N TYR A 433 -19.95 1.23 -1.30
CA TYR A 433 -21.31 0.69 -1.40
C TYR A 433 -21.60 -0.38 -0.35
N ARG A 434 -20.64 -1.25 -0.02
CA ARG A 434 -20.84 -2.29 1.01
C ARG A 434 -21.14 -1.68 2.37
N TYR A 435 -20.30 -0.75 2.81
CA TYR A 435 -20.39 -0.19 4.16
C TYR A 435 -21.29 1.05 4.25
N GLY A 436 -21.87 1.49 3.13
CA GLY A 436 -22.72 2.68 3.09
C GLY A 436 -21.97 3.96 3.45
N ILE A 437 -20.70 4.09 3.03
CA ILE A 437 -19.89 5.29 3.32
C ILE A 437 -20.56 6.54 2.72
N ASN A 438 -21.32 6.39 1.64
CA ASN A 438 -22.13 7.42 1.01
C ASN A 438 -23.60 7.46 1.50
N GLY A 439 -23.92 6.85 2.65
CA GLY A 439 -25.27 6.83 3.24
C GLY A 439 -25.75 5.41 3.53
N THR A 440 -26.64 4.88 2.70
CA THR A 440 -27.19 3.52 2.88
C THR A 440 -26.41 2.50 2.06
N PRO A 441 -26.06 1.33 2.62
CA PRO A 441 -25.43 0.25 1.86
C PRO A 441 -26.19 -0.13 0.59
N ASP A 442 -25.45 -0.32 -0.52
CA ASP A 442 -25.93 -0.81 -1.82
C ASP A 442 -25.20 -2.12 -2.14
N LEU A 443 -25.70 -3.21 -1.55
CA LEU A 443 -25.03 -4.51 -1.59
C LEU A 443 -25.02 -5.13 -3.00
N GLU A 444 -26.02 -4.84 -3.84
CA GLU A 444 -26.08 -5.31 -5.22
C GLU A 444 -24.91 -4.73 -6.03
N LYS A 445 -24.68 -3.42 -5.95
CA LYS A 445 -23.52 -2.79 -6.61
C LYS A 445 -22.20 -3.24 -6.01
N ALA A 446 -22.11 -3.36 -4.69
CA ALA A 446 -20.89 -3.82 -4.03
C ALA A 446 -20.48 -5.21 -4.52
N ILE A 447 -21.42 -6.17 -4.54
CA ILE A 447 -21.19 -7.54 -5.02
C ILE A 447 -20.76 -7.52 -6.50
N ALA A 448 -21.46 -6.78 -7.37
CA ALA A 448 -21.11 -6.72 -8.79
C ALA A 448 -19.68 -6.18 -9.02
N LEU A 449 -19.24 -5.20 -8.22
CA LEU A 449 -17.88 -4.66 -8.28
C LEU A 449 -16.85 -5.67 -7.76
N PHE A 450 -17.13 -6.36 -6.66
CA PHE A 450 -16.23 -7.39 -6.14
C PHE A 450 -16.14 -8.61 -7.07
N GLU A 451 -17.22 -9.03 -7.74
CA GLU A 451 -17.18 -10.06 -8.77
C GLU A 451 -16.30 -9.65 -9.96
N ARG A 452 -16.34 -8.37 -10.34
CA ARG A 452 -15.46 -7.85 -11.39
C ARG A 452 -14.00 -7.79 -10.93
N GLY A 453 -13.75 -7.38 -9.68
CA GLY A 453 -12.42 -7.44 -9.08
C GLY A 453 -11.87 -8.86 -8.93
N LEU A 454 -12.73 -9.86 -8.64
CA LEU A 454 -12.38 -11.28 -8.66
C LEU A 454 -11.92 -11.72 -10.06
N ALA A 455 -12.65 -11.34 -11.11
CA ALA A 455 -12.27 -11.65 -12.50
C ALA A 455 -10.91 -11.04 -12.90
N MET A 456 -10.48 -9.99 -12.20
CA MET A 456 -9.17 -9.34 -12.36
C MET A 456 -8.10 -9.87 -11.37
N GLY A 457 -8.42 -10.87 -10.54
CA GLY A 457 -7.48 -11.47 -9.58
C GLY A 457 -7.21 -10.61 -8.35
N SER A 458 -8.16 -9.76 -7.92
CA SER A 458 -7.95 -8.88 -6.76
C SER A 458 -8.02 -9.62 -5.43
N PRO A 459 -6.94 -9.63 -4.62
CA PRO A 459 -6.98 -10.23 -3.29
C PRO A 459 -7.93 -9.50 -2.34
N TYR A 460 -8.10 -8.18 -2.50
CA TYR A 460 -9.06 -7.40 -1.72
C TYR A 460 -10.49 -7.84 -2.01
N SER A 461 -10.87 -7.98 -3.29
CA SER A 461 -12.22 -8.46 -3.64
C SER A 461 -12.46 -9.89 -3.17
N MET A 462 -11.44 -10.76 -3.22
CA MET A 462 -11.52 -12.10 -2.62
C MET A 462 -11.84 -12.02 -1.13
N THR A 463 -11.14 -11.18 -0.36
CA THR A 463 -11.42 -11.03 1.08
C THR A 463 -12.79 -10.44 1.37
N GLU A 464 -13.24 -9.46 0.59
CA GLU A 464 -14.57 -8.89 0.77
C GLU A 464 -15.66 -9.92 0.47
N MET A 465 -15.49 -10.72 -0.59
CA MET A 465 -16.38 -11.84 -0.91
C MET A 465 -16.39 -12.89 0.19
N ALA A 466 -15.24 -13.20 0.80
CA ALA A 466 -15.17 -14.11 1.94
C ALA A 466 -16.04 -13.61 3.11
N PHE A 467 -15.92 -12.33 3.47
CA PHE A 467 -16.75 -11.75 4.52
C PHE A 467 -18.24 -11.76 4.20
N LEU A 468 -18.64 -11.55 2.93
CA LEU A 468 -20.05 -11.61 2.54
C LEU A 468 -20.65 -13.02 2.74
N TYR A 469 -19.84 -14.07 2.62
CA TYR A 469 -20.24 -15.44 2.97
C TYR A 469 -20.23 -15.69 4.49
N GLU A 470 -19.34 -15.04 5.23
CA GLU A 470 -19.21 -15.19 6.68
C GLU A 470 -20.35 -14.49 7.44
N ASP A 471 -20.67 -13.24 7.06
CA ASP A 471 -21.69 -12.41 7.71
C ASP A 471 -23.13 -12.75 7.28
N GLY A 472 -23.30 -13.63 6.29
CA GLY A 472 -24.59 -14.07 5.78
C GLY A 472 -25.28 -13.10 4.80
N THR A 473 -24.56 -12.09 4.30
CA THR A 473 -25.04 -11.23 3.21
C THR A 473 -25.27 -12.04 1.93
N LEU A 474 -24.36 -12.96 1.64
CA LEU A 474 -24.58 -14.10 0.75
C LEU A 474 -25.01 -15.31 1.57
N GLU A 475 -25.56 -16.35 0.92
CA GLU A 475 -25.91 -17.59 1.62
C GLU A 475 -24.69 -18.13 2.39
N ALA A 476 -24.80 -18.17 3.72
CA ALA A 476 -23.65 -18.36 4.59
C ALA A 476 -22.90 -19.66 4.30
N ASP A 477 -21.59 -19.55 4.04
CA ASP A 477 -20.76 -20.68 3.61
C ASP A 477 -19.30 -20.44 4.04
N TYR A 478 -18.95 -21.00 5.21
CA TYR A 478 -17.62 -20.84 5.80
C TYR A 478 -16.52 -21.55 4.99
N GLN A 479 -16.87 -22.57 4.20
CA GLN A 479 -15.91 -23.22 3.31
C GLN A 479 -15.57 -22.29 2.15
N LYS A 480 -16.57 -21.65 1.52
CA LYS A 480 -16.30 -20.65 0.48
C LYS A 480 -15.54 -19.44 1.01
N ALA A 481 -15.89 -18.96 2.22
CA ALA A 481 -15.15 -17.88 2.86
C ALA A 481 -13.66 -18.25 3.01
N PHE A 482 -13.39 -19.45 3.53
CA PHE A 482 -12.03 -19.97 3.64
C PHE A 482 -11.33 -20.09 2.28
N ASP A 483 -12.00 -20.61 1.26
CA ASP A 483 -11.42 -20.78 -0.08
C ASP A 483 -10.99 -19.43 -0.68
N TYR A 484 -11.76 -18.35 -0.46
CA TYR A 484 -11.39 -17.00 -0.89
C TYR A 484 -10.26 -16.40 -0.06
N PHE A 485 -10.30 -16.52 1.28
CA PHE A 485 -9.17 -16.10 2.12
C PHE A 485 -7.89 -16.82 1.69
N HIS A 486 -7.95 -18.14 1.52
CA HIS A 486 -6.81 -18.95 1.11
C HIS A 486 -6.29 -18.54 -0.28
N GLN A 487 -7.16 -18.28 -1.26
CA GLN A 487 -6.74 -17.76 -2.57
C GLN A 487 -6.07 -16.38 -2.49
N ALA A 488 -6.58 -15.46 -1.68
CA ALA A 488 -5.92 -14.17 -1.46
C ALA A 488 -4.57 -14.33 -0.73
N ALA A 489 -4.48 -15.29 0.20
CA ALA A 489 -3.27 -15.59 0.95
C ALA A 489 -2.14 -16.18 0.09
N THR A 490 -2.47 -16.94 -0.98
CA THR A 490 -1.47 -17.42 -1.94
C THR A 490 -0.91 -16.32 -2.82
N LEU A 491 -1.61 -15.18 -2.93
CA LEU A 491 -1.14 -13.94 -3.57
C LEU A 491 -0.38 -13.01 -2.61
N ASP A 492 0.05 -13.53 -1.47
CA ASP A 492 0.79 -12.82 -0.43
C ASP A 492 0.05 -11.61 0.18
N TYR A 493 -1.29 -11.64 0.19
CA TYR A 493 -2.11 -10.60 0.84
C TYR A 493 -2.13 -10.81 2.37
N PRO A 494 -1.48 -9.94 3.19
CA PRO A 494 -1.20 -10.26 4.58
C PRO A 494 -2.44 -10.46 5.45
N PHE A 495 -3.46 -9.64 5.25
CA PHE A 495 -4.72 -9.77 5.97
C PHE A 495 -5.38 -11.13 5.71
N ALA A 496 -5.38 -11.60 4.45
CA ALA A 496 -5.90 -12.92 4.12
C ALA A 496 -5.04 -14.05 4.69
N ILE A 497 -3.71 -13.90 4.72
CA ILE A 497 -2.83 -14.88 5.37
C ILE A 497 -3.20 -15.06 6.84
N HIS A 498 -3.41 -13.97 7.57
CA HIS A 498 -3.86 -14.01 8.96
C HIS A 498 -5.23 -14.71 9.09
N MET A 499 -6.19 -14.37 8.22
CA MET A 499 -7.52 -14.98 8.25
C MET A 499 -7.49 -16.48 7.89
N THR A 500 -6.68 -16.89 6.91
CA THR A 500 -6.46 -18.31 6.58
C THR A 500 -5.89 -19.06 7.77
N GLY A 501 -4.88 -18.51 8.44
CA GLY A 501 -4.35 -19.09 9.68
C GLY A 501 -5.43 -19.20 10.76
N THR A 502 -6.25 -18.15 10.95
CA THR A 502 -7.32 -18.12 11.96
C THR A 502 -8.38 -19.19 11.69
N TYR A 503 -8.79 -19.37 10.43
CA TYR A 503 -9.73 -20.40 10.03
C TYR A 503 -9.22 -21.82 10.24
N LEU A 504 -7.91 -22.05 10.01
CA LEU A 504 -7.25 -23.33 10.26
C LEU A 504 -7.14 -23.58 11.76
N GLU A 505 -6.67 -22.61 12.54
CA GLU A 505 -6.47 -22.73 13.99
C GLU A 505 -7.77 -23.08 14.73
N ASN A 506 -8.89 -22.51 14.29
CA ASN A 506 -10.20 -22.71 14.94
C ASN A 506 -11.10 -23.72 14.21
N GLY A 507 -10.73 -24.15 13.00
CA GLY A 507 -11.54 -25.08 12.20
C GLY A 507 -12.88 -24.50 11.75
N TYR A 508 -13.02 -23.19 11.52
CA TYR A 508 -14.33 -22.57 11.22
C TYR A 508 -15.01 -23.12 9.96
N HIS A 509 -14.23 -23.53 8.97
CA HIS A 509 -14.74 -24.02 7.68
C HIS A 509 -15.23 -25.48 7.73
N ASN A 510 -14.73 -26.30 8.66
CA ASN A 510 -14.94 -27.76 8.65
C ASN A 510 -15.07 -28.42 10.04
N GLN A 511 -15.04 -27.64 11.12
CA GLN A 511 -15.03 -28.09 12.53
C GLN A 511 -13.84 -28.98 12.90
N GLN A 512 -12.73 -28.90 12.15
CA GLN A 512 -11.50 -29.64 12.39
C GLN A 512 -10.31 -28.66 12.46
N PRO A 513 -9.97 -28.19 13.68
CA PRO A 513 -8.79 -27.37 13.91
C PRO A 513 -7.50 -28.02 13.41
N ASP A 514 -6.68 -27.25 12.70
CA ASP A 514 -5.32 -27.60 12.25
C ASP A 514 -4.34 -26.47 12.63
N PRO A 515 -3.93 -26.41 13.90
CA PRO A 515 -3.05 -25.34 14.38
C PRO A 515 -1.64 -25.43 13.79
N ALA A 516 -1.18 -26.60 13.33
CA ALA A 516 0.13 -26.74 12.71
C ALA A 516 0.17 -26.02 11.36
N SER A 517 -0.82 -26.26 10.50
CA SER A 517 -0.95 -25.52 9.23
C SER A 517 -1.23 -24.03 9.48
N ALA A 518 -2.01 -23.68 10.51
CA ALA A 518 -2.22 -22.28 10.88
C ALA A 518 -0.92 -21.55 11.20
N PHE A 519 -0.04 -22.20 11.98
CA PHE A 519 1.26 -21.65 12.34
C PHE A 519 2.14 -21.40 11.11
N GLU A 520 2.16 -22.31 10.12
CA GLU A 520 2.90 -22.10 8.87
C GLU A 520 2.42 -20.84 8.12
N TRP A 521 1.10 -20.60 8.08
CA TRP A 521 0.54 -19.37 7.50
C TRP A 521 0.91 -18.13 8.31
N TYR A 522 0.83 -18.17 9.64
CA TYR A 522 1.29 -17.05 10.47
C TYR A 522 2.77 -16.75 10.26
N GLN A 523 3.63 -17.76 10.11
CA GLN A 523 5.04 -17.57 9.76
C GLN A 523 5.21 -16.94 8.38
N LYS A 524 4.41 -17.36 7.39
CA LYS A 524 4.42 -16.75 6.05
C LYS A 524 4.10 -15.25 6.13
N GLY A 525 3.05 -14.87 6.86
CA GLY A 525 2.68 -13.45 7.03
C GLY A 525 3.70 -12.67 7.87
N ALA A 526 4.30 -13.30 8.88
CA ALA A 526 5.37 -12.72 9.67
C ALA A 526 6.66 -12.45 8.86
N ALA A 527 6.93 -13.25 7.83
CA ALA A 527 8.02 -12.99 6.88
C ALA A 527 7.75 -11.77 5.98
N LEU A 528 6.47 -11.42 5.77
CA LEU A 528 6.04 -10.17 5.12
C LEU A 528 5.98 -8.98 6.08
N ASN A 529 6.39 -9.17 7.34
CA ASN A 529 6.37 -8.17 8.41
C ASN A 529 4.95 -7.64 8.72
N ASP A 530 3.94 -8.51 8.66
CA ASP A 530 2.57 -8.18 9.08
C ASP A 530 2.39 -8.28 10.60
N ALA A 531 1.82 -7.24 11.21
CA ALA A 531 1.70 -7.13 12.66
C ALA A 531 0.80 -8.21 13.28
N ASN A 532 -0.32 -8.56 12.63
CA ASN A 532 -1.26 -9.55 13.14
C ASN A 532 -0.70 -10.97 13.02
N CYS A 533 -0.05 -11.28 11.90
CA CYS A 533 0.64 -12.57 11.73
C CYS A 533 1.83 -12.71 12.70
N LEU A 534 2.60 -11.64 12.93
CA LEU A 534 3.67 -11.62 13.94
C LEU A 534 3.09 -11.91 15.33
N PHE A 535 2.03 -11.21 15.71
CA PHE A 535 1.34 -11.43 16.98
C PHE A 535 0.82 -12.87 17.12
N ALA A 536 0.16 -13.40 16.09
CA ALA A 536 -0.39 -14.75 16.09
C ALA A 536 0.71 -15.82 16.19
N ALA A 537 1.82 -15.66 15.46
CA ALA A 537 2.97 -16.57 15.57
C ALA A 537 3.64 -16.48 16.96
N GLY A 538 3.73 -15.29 17.56
CA GLY A 538 4.17 -15.12 18.95
C GLY A 538 3.26 -15.87 19.94
N ARG A 539 1.93 -15.79 19.74
CA ARG A 539 0.92 -16.53 20.52
C ARG A 539 1.06 -18.04 20.36
N CYS A 540 1.30 -18.53 19.14
CA CYS A 540 1.57 -19.95 18.89
C CYS A 540 2.79 -20.43 19.69
N TYR A 541 3.89 -19.67 19.69
CA TYR A 541 5.07 -20.00 20.51
C TYR A 541 4.81 -19.90 22.01
N ARG A 542 4.02 -18.93 22.47
CA ARG A 542 3.71 -18.76 23.90
C ARG A 542 2.92 -19.93 24.48
N PHE A 543 1.93 -20.42 23.73
CA PHE A 543 0.99 -21.44 24.22
C PHE A 543 1.22 -22.83 23.63
N GLY A 544 2.27 -23.01 22.82
CA GLY A 544 2.55 -24.27 22.13
C GLY A 544 1.46 -24.68 21.13
N ASN A 545 0.83 -23.71 20.45
CA ASN A 545 -0.26 -23.97 19.53
C ASN A 545 0.26 -24.22 18.10
N GLY A 546 0.24 -25.48 17.65
CA GLY A 546 0.75 -25.88 16.33
C GLY A 546 2.27 -25.97 16.24
N VAL A 547 2.97 -25.57 17.30
CA VAL A 547 4.43 -25.57 17.43
C VAL A 547 4.80 -25.84 18.89
N GLU A 548 6.02 -26.32 19.15
CA GLU A 548 6.51 -26.43 20.53
C GLU A 548 6.62 -25.04 21.17
N GLU A 549 6.26 -24.97 22.45
CA GLU A 549 6.37 -23.76 23.24
C GLU A 549 7.80 -23.21 23.23
N ASN A 550 7.96 -21.91 23.01
CA ASN A 550 9.26 -21.27 22.96
C ASN A 550 9.20 -19.81 23.44
N PRO A 551 9.59 -19.53 24.69
CA PRO A 551 9.52 -18.18 25.26
C PRO A 551 10.36 -17.14 24.50
N ASP A 552 11.58 -17.49 24.10
CA ASP A 552 12.48 -16.57 23.40
C ASP A 552 11.88 -16.13 22.06
N LYS A 553 11.32 -17.07 21.29
CA LYS A 553 10.65 -16.77 20.02
C LYS A 553 9.34 -16.02 20.22
N ALA A 554 8.55 -16.37 21.23
CA ALA A 554 7.32 -15.63 21.52
C ALA A 554 7.63 -14.14 21.75
N LEU A 555 8.63 -13.84 22.59
CA LEU A 555 9.09 -12.47 22.86
C LEU A 555 9.63 -11.79 21.60
N GLU A 556 10.45 -12.46 20.79
CA GLU A 556 10.95 -11.92 19.52
C GLU A 556 9.81 -11.45 18.60
N TYR A 557 8.80 -12.30 18.40
CA TYR A 557 7.66 -12.02 17.54
C TYR A 557 6.77 -10.92 18.10
N TYR A 558 6.53 -10.91 19.42
CA TYR A 558 5.79 -9.83 20.06
C TYR A 558 6.53 -8.49 19.98
N HIS A 559 7.85 -8.45 20.16
CA HIS A 559 8.62 -7.22 19.97
C HIS A 559 8.48 -6.67 18.55
N ARG A 560 8.64 -7.53 17.53
CA ARG A 560 8.48 -7.12 16.13
C ARG A 560 7.06 -6.64 15.80
N SER A 561 6.04 -7.30 16.34
CA SER A 561 4.64 -6.86 16.19
C SER A 561 4.38 -5.52 16.89
N ALA A 562 4.93 -5.33 18.10
CA ALA A 562 4.82 -4.10 18.87
C ALA A 562 5.53 -2.89 18.20
N GLU A 563 6.66 -3.12 17.54
CA GLU A 563 7.36 -2.10 16.72
C GLU A 563 6.51 -1.59 15.56
N LEU A 564 5.55 -2.39 15.08
CA LEU A 564 4.56 -2.01 14.06
C LEU A 564 3.30 -1.37 14.66
N GLY A 565 3.27 -1.17 15.98
CA GLY A 565 2.17 -0.53 16.68
C GLY A 565 1.00 -1.45 17.02
N ASP A 566 1.18 -2.77 17.08
CA ASP A 566 0.12 -3.66 17.60
C ASP A 566 -0.01 -3.55 19.13
N PRO A 567 -1.10 -2.99 19.67
CA PRO A 567 -1.27 -2.85 21.10
C PRO A 567 -1.42 -4.19 21.83
N LYS A 568 -1.90 -5.24 21.15
CA LYS A 568 -2.02 -6.58 21.74
C LYS A 568 -0.64 -7.16 22.07
N ALA A 569 0.35 -6.89 21.21
CA ALA A 569 1.72 -7.35 21.44
C ALA A 569 2.36 -6.67 22.65
N TYR A 570 2.11 -5.36 22.86
CA TYR A 570 2.54 -4.66 24.07
C TYR A 570 1.92 -5.29 25.33
N VAL A 571 0.62 -5.61 25.30
CA VAL A 571 -0.03 -6.31 26.43
C VAL A 571 0.64 -7.65 26.72
N GLU A 572 0.87 -8.48 25.69
CA GLU A 572 1.50 -9.79 25.88
C GLU A 572 2.91 -9.67 26.47
N LEU A 573 3.72 -8.71 26.00
CA LEU A 573 5.04 -8.41 26.56
C LEU A 573 4.97 -8.00 28.03
N GLY A 574 4.03 -7.12 28.40
CA GLY A 574 3.82 -6.73 29.79
C GLY A 574 3.41 -7.92 30.67
N LEU A 575 2.53 -8.79 30.17
CA LEU A 575 2.14 -10.02 30.87
C LEU A 575 3.28 -11.03 30.99
N CYS A 576 4.21 -11.08 30.03
CA CYS A 576 5.40 -11.94 30.14
C CYS A 576 6.29 -11.51 31.31
N TYR A 577 6.49 -10.20 31.51
CA TYR A 577 7.18 -9.68 32.70
C TYR A 577 6.39 -9.91 33.99
N GLU A 578 5.06 -9.76 33.98
CA GLU A 578 4.24 -10.03 35.17
C GLU A 578 4.30 -11.51 35.61
N GLN A 579 4.36 -12.44 34.66
CA GLN A 579 4.21 -13.88 34.88
C GLN A 579 5.54 -14.66 34.84
N GLU A 580 6.67 -13.98 34.73
CA GLU A 580 8.00 -14.57 34.57
C GLU A 580 8.14 -15.52 33.35
N TYR A 581 7.49 -15.16 32.23
CA TYR A 581 7.49 -15.96 31.01
C TYR A 581 8.66 -15.57 30.09
N GLY A 582 9.74 -16.38 30.09
CA GLY A 582 10.95 -16.13 29.29
C GLY A 582 11.82 -14.97 29.78
N VAL A 583 11.28 -14.12 30.66
CA VAL A 583 11.95 -13.00 31.33
C VAL A 583 11.70 -13.08 32.83
N SER A 584 12.57 -12.47 33.63
CA SER A 584 12.35 -12.33 35.07
C SER A 584 11.30 -11.27 35.38
N PHE A 585 10.62 -11.39 36.52
CA PHE A 585 9.65 -10.39 36.96
C PHE A 585 10.26 -8.98 36.99
N ASP A 586 9.59 -8.04 36.32
CA ASP A 586 9.92 -6.61 36.37
C ASP A 586 8.61 -5.79 36.33
N ALA A 587 8.25 -5.27 37.50
CA ALA A 587 7.04 -4.47 37.68
C ALA A 587 7.04 -3.19 36.83
N GLN A 588 8.20 -2.56 36.64
CA GLN A 588 8.29 -1.33 35.86
C GLN A 588 8.13 -1.62 34.37
N GLN A 589 8.78 -2.68 33.86
CA GLN A 589 8.59 -3.09 32.45
C GLN A 589 7.14 -3.50 32.18
N ALA A 590 6.51 -4.26 33.07
CA ALA A 590 5.09 -4.62 32.94
C ALA A 590 4.20 -3.37 32.84
N MET A 591 4.41 -2.39 33.72
CA MET A 591 3.68 -1.11 33.67
C MET A 591 3.97 -0.30 32.40
N ASP A 592 5.22 -0.21 31.97
CA ASP A 592 5.63 0.55 30.78
C ASP A 592 4.98 0.00 29.50
N TYR A 593 4.89 -1.33 29.38
CA TYR A 593 4.22 -1.96 28.23
C TYR A 593 2.70 -1.73 28.26
N MET A 594 2.06 -1.82 29.43
CA MET A 594 0.63 -1.49 29.53
C MET A 594 0.36 -0.02 29.24
N GLN A 595 1.27 0.89 29.60
CA GLN A 595 1.19 2.31 29.22
C GLN A 595 1.25 2.49 27.71
N ARG A 596 2.18 1.83 27.01
CA ARG A 596 2.24 1.91 25.53
C ARG A 596 0.97 1.38 24.87
N ALA A 597 0.39 0.29 25.38
CA ALA A 597 -0.88 -0.21 24.89
C ALA A 597 -2.04 0.78 25.17
N ALA A 598 -2.07 1.39 26.35
CA ALA A 598 -3.08 2.39 26.72
C ALA A 598 -2.97 3.69 25.89
N ASP A 599 -1.75 4.11 25.55
CA ASP A 599 -1.48 5.28 24.71
C ASP A 599 -1.97 5.08 23.26
N LEU A 600 -2.09 3.82 22.82
CA LEU A 600 -2.72 3.41 21.56
C LEU A 600 -4.25 3.22 21.69
N ASP A 601 -4.86 3.72 22.78
CA ASP A 601 -6.30 3.61 23.09
C ASP A 601 -6.81 2.16 23.20
N TYR A 602 -5.93 1.21 23.58
CA TYR A 602 -6.33 -0.19 23.76
C TYR A 602 -6.92 -0.44 25.15
N TYR A 603 -8.20 -0.83 25.17
CA TYR A 603 -9.00 -0.98 26.39
C TYR A 603 -8.36 -1.90 27.45
N TYR A 604 -7.72 -3.00 27.03
CA TYR A 604 -7.10 -3.92 27.99
C TYR A 604 -5.84 -3.31 28.62
N GLY A 605 -5.05 -2.56 27.84
CA GLY A 605 -3.91 -1.81 28.36
C GLY A 605 -4.35 -0.74 29.37
N GLN A 606 -5.43 -0.02 29.06
CA GLN A 606 -6.05 0.96 29.98
C GLN A 606 -6.53 0.29 31.27
N TYR A 607 -7.27 -0.82 31.17
CA TYR A 607 -7.73 -1.58 32.33
C TYR A 607 -6.57 -2.04 33.21
N LYS A 608 -5.60 -2.74 32.61
CA LYS A 608 -4.53 -3.39 33.38
C LYS A 608 -3.60 -2.36 34.00
N LEU A 609 -3.31 -1.26 33.30
CA LEU A 609 -2.59 -0.13 33.88
C LEU A 609 -3.37 0.54 35.01
N GLY A 610 -4.69 0.74 34.83
CA GLY A 610 -5.57 1.28 35.86
C GLY A 610 -5.56 0.40 37.12
N TYR A 611 -5.67 -0.92 36.94
CA TYR A 611 -5.53 -1.92 38.00
C TYR A 611 -4.18 -1.82 38.73
N TYR A 612 -3.06 -1.69 38.00
CA TYR A 612 -1.75 -1.52 38.61
C TYR A 612 -1.64 -0.27 39.48
N TYR A 613 -2.23 0.84 39.06
CA TYR A 613 -2.30 2.06 39.87
C TYR A 613 -3.23 1.91 41.07
N MET A 614 -4.35 1.21 40.92
CA MET A 614 -5.33 1.00 42.00
C MET A 614 -4.71 0.19 43.15
N HIS A 615 -3.99 -0.89 42.82
CA HIS A 615 -3.40 -1.81 43.79
C HIS A 615 -1.91 -1.58 44.08
N GLY A 616 -1.29 -0.59 43.42
CA GLY A 616 0.08 -0.17 43.69
C GLY A 616 1.17 -1.16 43.30
N LEU A 617 1.14 -1.69 42.07
CA LEU A 617 2.18 -2.61 41.57
C LEU A 617 3.59 -2.01 41.66
N VAL A 618 3.76 -0.74 41.25
CA VAL A 618 4.98 0.06 41.47
C VAL A 618 4.67 1.24 42.40
N THR A 619 3.64 2.01 42.06
CA THR A 619 3.13 3.12 42.88
C THR A 619 1.61 3.10 42.89
N GLN A 620 1.02 3.31 44.07
CA GLN A 620 -0.43 3.44 44.19
C GLN A 620 -0.86 4.88 43.84
N ASP A 621 -1.81 5.01 42.91
CA ASP A 621 -2.47 6.25 42.52
C ASP A 621 -3.90 5.93 42.10
N THR A 622 -4.79 5.83 43.07
CA THR A 622 -6.19 5.43 42.91
C THR A 622 -6.97 6.32 41.95
N LYS A 623 -6.66 7.62 41.91
CA LYS A 623 -7.29 8.58 40.99
C LYS A 623 -6.90 8.33 39.55
N LYS A 624 -5.59 8.21 39.29
CA LYS A 624 -5.10 7.85 37.95
C LYS A 624 -5.59 6.46 37.54
N GLY A 625 -5.66 5.53 38.48
CA GLY A 625 -6.24 4.21 38.30
C GLY A 625 -7.69 4.28 37.82
N LEU A 626 -8.52 5.05 38.53
CA LEU A 626 -9.93 5.27 38.18
C LEU A 626 -10.09 5.89 36.79
N GLU A 627 -9.33 6.95 36.45
CA GLU A 627 -9.40 7.58 35.12
C GLU A 627 -9.11 6.60 33.97
N LEU A 628 -8.16 5.68 34.17
CA LEU A 628 -7.82 4.66 33.17
C LEU A 628 -8.88 3.55 33.09
N LEU A 629 -9.42 3.12 34.23
CA LEU A 629 -10.51 2.15 34.28
C LEU A 629 -11.77 2.71 33.62
N GLU A 630 -12.10 3.98 33.84
CA GLU A 630 -13.25 4.64 33.20
C GLU A 630 -13.13 4.63 31.68
N LYS A 631 -11.94 4.91 31.12
CA LYS A 631 -11.69 4.79 29.67
C LYS A 631 -11.92 3.37 29.16
N ALA A 632 -11.45 2.35 29.89
CA ALA A 632 -11.70 0.95 29.52
C ALA A 632 -13.19 0.58 29.63
N ALA A 633 -13.90 1.10 30.64
CA ALA A 633 -15.33 0.89 30.84
C ALA A 633 -16.18 1.56 29.74
N GLU A 634 -15.78 2.74 29.24
CA GLU A 634 -16.42 3.41 28.10
C GLU A 634 -16.35 2.56 26.81
N LYS A 635 -15.32 1.71 26.68
CA LYS A 635 -15.19 0.71 25.60
C LYS A 635 -15.97 -0.58 25.88
N GLY A 636 -16.76 -0.63 26.95
CA GLY A 636 -17.59 -1.76 27.32
C GLY A 636 -16.85 -2.89 28.04
N PHE A 637 -15.63 -2.66 28.58
CA PHE A 637 -14.86 -3.73 29.22
C PHE A 637 -15.39 -4.01 30.65
N PRO A 638 -16.01 -5.17 30.91
CA PRO A 638 -16.76 -5.39 32.14
C PRO A 638 -15.86 -5.50 33.38
N GLN A 639 -14.65 -6.04 33.27
CA GLN A 639 -13.73 -6.13 34.41
C GLN A 639 -13.31 -4.74 34.90
N ALA A 640 -13.15 -3.75 34.01
CA ALA A 640 -12.93 -2.38 34.44
C ALA A 640 -14.12 -1.81 35.21
N MET A 641 -15.35 -2.09 34.77
CA MET A 641 -16.57 -1.69 35.49
C MET A 641 -16.63 -2.32 36.88
N LEU A 642 -16.20 -3.58 37.04
CA LEU A 642 -16.14 -4.23 38.35
C LEU A 642 -15.14 -3.54 39.28
N GLU A 643 -13.94 -3.25 38.81
CA GLU A 643 -12.91 -2.55 39.60
C GLU A 643 -13.36 -1.14 40.00
N ILE A 644 -14.08 -0.43 39.13
CA ILE A 644 -14.68 0.88 39.48
C ILE A 644 -15.80 0.69 40.52
N GLY A 645 -16.62 -0.35 40.37
CA GLY A 645 -17.64 -0.71 41.35
C GLY A 645 -17.04 -0.96 42.73
N ASP A 646 -15.97 -1.76 42.80
CA ASP A 646 -15.23 -2.06 44.04
C ASP A 646 -14.58 -0.81 44.62
N TYR A 647 -14.02 0.07 43.77
CA TYR A 647 -13.48 1.37 44.18
C TYR A 647 -14.51 2.20 44.97
N TYR A 648 -15.73 2.33 44.44
CA TYR A 648 -16.81 3.05 45.13
C TYR A 648 -17.35 2.29 46.34
N LEU A 649 -17.55 0.98 46.22
CA LEU A 649 -18.16 0.15 47.26
C LEU A 649 -17.34 0.16 48.56
N TYR A 650 -16.02 0.02 48.43
CA TYR A 650 -15.10 -0.04 49.57
C TYR A 650 -14.52 1.32 49.97
N ASP A 651 -14.91 2.39 49.26
CA ASP A 651 -14.55 3.79 49.55
C ASP A 651 -13.03 4.01 49.71
N TYR A 652 -12.24 3.57 48.72
CA TYR A 652 -10.77 3.57 48.77
C TYR A 652 -10.14 4.95 49.09
N ASP A 653 -10.81 6.03 48.70
CA ASP A 653 -10.34 7.42 48.86
C ASP A 653 -11.14 8.21 49.92
N ASP A 654 -11.95 7.53 50.76
CA ASP A 654 -12.84 8.15 51.75
C ASP A 654 -13.72 9.27 51.15
N ILE A 655 -14.26 9.02 49.95
CA ILE A 655 -15.04 9.99 49.15
C ILE A 655 -16.53 9.97 49.46
N ASP A 656 -17.02 8.96 50.20
CA ASP A 656 -18.43 8.78 50.60
C ASP A 656 -19.38 8.71 49.37
N GLN A 657 -19.01 7.87 48.39
CA GLN A 657 -19.75 7.69 47.13
C GLN A 657 -20.12 6.24 46.83
N SER A 658 -20.27 5.41 47.86
CA SER A 658 -20.61 3.98 47.71
C SER A 658 -21.89 3.72 46.91
N ALA A 659 -22.85 4.66 46.93
CA ALA A 659 -24.06 4.58 46.11
C ALA A 659 -23.82 4.49 44.60
N ASN A 660 -22.64 4.92 44.11
CA ASN A 660 -22.30 4.84 42.69
C ASN A 660 -21.93 3.41 42.25
N ALA A 661 -21.50 2.54 43.18
CA ALA A 661 -21.01 1.20 42.87
C ALA A 661 -22.02 0.35 42.09
N ILE A 662 -23.30 0.40 42.48
CA ILE A 662 -24.35 -0.41 41.86
C ILE A 662 -24.48 -0.14 40.35
N GLY A 663 -24.32 1.11 39.92
CA GLY A 663 -24.44 1.48 38.51
C GLY A 663 -23.38 0.81 37.63
N TYR A 664 -22.15 0.67 38.14
CA TYR A 664 -21.08 0.00 37.41
C TYR A 664 -21.25 -1.52 37.40
N TYR A 665 -21.67 -2.12 38.52
CA TYR A 665 -21.95 -3.56 38.52
C TYR A 665 -23.15 -3.93 37.62
N GLN A 666 -24.15 -3.05 37.50
CA GLN A 666 -25.26 -3.23 36.55
C GLN A 666 -24.78 -3.16 35.10
N GLN A 667 -23.89 -2.22 34.77
CA GLN A 667 -23.27 -2.16 33.43
C GLN A 667 -22.46 -3.43 33.13
N ALA A 668 -21.68 -3.93 34.09
CA ALA A 668 -20.95 -5.20 33.93
C ALA A 668 -21.92 -6.38 33.72
N GLN A 669 -23.07 -6.39 34.41
CA GLN A 669 -24.12 -7.38 34.22
C GLN A 669 -24.70 -7.33 32.79
N GLU A 670 -24.89 -6.13 32.22
CA GLU A 670 -25.36 -5.98 30.83
C GLU A 670 -24.38 -6.58 29.82
N GLN A 671 -23.09 -6.62 30.16
CA GLN A 671 -22.03 -7.32 29.40
C GLN A 671 -21.90 -8.82 29.77
N GLY A 672 -22.86 -9.35 30.54
CA GLY A 672 -22.94 -10.77 30.92
C GLY A 672 -22.14 -11.17 32.16
N VAL A 673 -21.48 -10.23 32.85
CA VAL A 673 -20.65 -10.51 34.02
C VAL A 673 -21.39 -10.14 35.31
N VAL A 674 -21.72 -11.16 36.13
CA VAL A 674 -22.47 -10.96 37.38
C VAL A 674 -21.53 -11.06 38.58
N HIS A 675 -21.30 -9.94 39.26
CA HIS A 675 -20.40 -9.85 40.41
C HIS A 675 -21.15 -9.83 41.75
N HIS A 676 -20.48 -10.30 42.81
CA HIS A 676 -21.06 -10.34 44.17
C HIS A 676 -21.41 -8.94 44.72
N GLY A 677 -20.76 -7.89 44.20
CA GLY A 677 -21.06 -6.50 44.54
C GLY A 677 -22.53 -6.09 44.33
N LEU A 678 -23.23 -6.65 43.33
CA LEU A 678 -24.68 -6.44 43.18
C LEU A 678 -25.46 -6.99 44.37
N GLY A 679 -25.09 -8.19 44.82
CA GLY A 679 -25.71 -8.81 45.99
C GLY A 679 -25.47 -7.98 47.24
N LEU A 680 -24.26 -7.46 47.43
CA LEU A 680 -23.93 -6.57 48.56
C LEU A 680 -24.75 -5.27 48.51
N CYS A 681 -24.94 -4.68 47.33
CA CYS A 681 -25.76 -3.48 47.16
C CYS A 681 -27.22 -3.73 47.59
N TYR A 682 -27.81 -4.86 47.19
CA TYR A 682 -29.17 -5.23 47.62
C TYR A 682 -29.26 -5.69 49.07
N GLU A 683 -28.22 -6.32 49.64
CA GLU A 683 -28.24 -6.76 51.05
C GLU A 683 -28.19 -5.56 51.99
N TYR A 684 -27.31 -4.60 51.72
CA TYR A 684 -27.04 -3.46 52.59
C TYR A 684 -27.75 -2.16 52.17
N GLY A 685 -28.40 -2.12 51.02
CA GLY A 685 -29.09 -0.94 50.51
C GLY A 685 -28.16 0.14 49.96
N ILE A 686 -27.07 -0.26 49.30
CA ILE A 686 -26.05 0.66 48.77
C ILE A 686 -26.49 1.11 47.38
N GLY A 687 -26.92 2.37 47.26
CA GLY A 687 -27.41 2.96 46.00
C GLY A 687 -28.77 2.40 45.53
N ILE A 688 -29.37 1.46 46.25
CA ILE A 688 -30.67 0.84 45.94
C ILE A 688 -31.42 0.46 47.22
N GLU A 689 -32.73 0.26 47.11
CA GLU A 689 -33.52 -0.24 48.23
C GLU A 689 -33.12 -1.69 48.61
N PRO A 690 -32.89 -1.98 49.91
CA PRO A 690 -32.54 -3.32 50.35
C PRO A 690 -33.56 -4.38 49.93
N ASN A 691 -33.08 -5.49 49.39
CA ASN A 691 -33.90 -6.64 49.01
C ASN A 691 -33.11 -7.94 49.13
N ALA A 692 -33.38 -8.68 50.21
CA ALA A 692 -32.71 -9.95 50.48
C ALA A 692 -32.89 -11.01 49.38
N ALA A 693 -34.05 -11.04 48.71
CA ALA A 693 -34.31 -12.02 47.65
C ALA A 693 -33.50 -11.72 46.38
N GLU A 694 -33.39 -10.43 46.01
CA GLU A 694 -32.51 -10.03 44.91
C GLU A 694 -31.03 -10.22 45.30
N ALA A 695 -30.64 -9.89 46.53
CA ALA A 695 -29.28 -10.13 47.01
C ALA A 695 -28.86 -11.60 46.83
N PHE A 696 -29.69 -12.53 47.32
CA PHE A 696 -29.47 -13.97 47.15
C PHE A 696 -29.37 -14.38 45.68
N LYS A 697 -30.28 -13.90 44.83
CA LYS A 697 -30.26 -14.18 43.38
C LYS A 697 -28.94 -13.76 42.74
N TYR A 698 -28.42 -12.58 43.05
CA TYR A 698 -27.15 -12.11 42.50
C TYR A 698 -25.94 -12.86 43.05
N TYR A 699 -25.93 -13.20 44.34
CA TYR A 699 -24.90 -14.07 44.89
C TYR A 699 -24.88 -15.45 44.24
N GLN A 700 -26.06 -16.04 44.00
CA GLN A 700 -26.17 -17.31 43.31
C GLN A 700 -25.66 -17.23 41.87
N GLN A 701 -26.08 -16.23 41.11
CA GLN A 701 -25.62 -16.03 39.72
C GLN A 701 -24.11 -15.80 39.63
N GLY A 702 -23.55 -14.98 40.53
CA GLY A 702 -22.09 -14.78 40.59
C GLY A 702 -21.35 -16.07 40.97
N ALA A 703 -21.92 -16.87 41.86
CA ALA A 703 -21.35 -18.17 42.24
C ALA A 703 -21.34 -19.16 41.07
N GLU A 704 -22.41 -19.18 40.26
CA GLU A 704 -22.50 -19.97 39.01
C GLU A 704 -21.47 -19.52 37.97
N GLN A 705 -21.08 -18.23 37.96
CA GLN A 705 -19.98 -17.71 37.16
C GLN A 705 -18.59 -17.91 37.78
N GLY A 706 -18.51 -18.55 38.96
CA GLY A 706 -17.25 -18.93 39.59
C GLY A 706 -16.67 -17.92 40.59
N TYR A 707 -17.35 -16.81 40.89
CA TYR A 707 -16.85 -15.82 41.86
C TYR A 707 -16.87 -16.37 43.29
N THR A 708 -15.69 -16.50 43.90
CA THR A 708 -15.50 -17.12 45.23
C THR A 708 -16.28 -16.40 46.34
N LEU A 709 -16.25 -15.06 46.38
CA LEU A 709 -17.01 -14.29 47.36
C LEU A 709 -18.53 -14.45 47.16
N ALA A 710 -18.99 -14.55 45.92
CA ALA A 710 -20.40 -14.83 45.63
C ALA A 710 -20.83 -16.20 46.18
N LYS A 711 -19.98 -17.23 46.03
CA LYS A 711 -20.20 -18.56 46.64
C LYS A 711 -20.31 -18.47 48.16
N TYR A 712 -19.39 -17.75 48.81
CA TYR A 712 -19.44 -17.52 50.26
C TYR A 712 -20.75 -16.85 50.70
N HIS A 713 -21.16 -15.76 50.04
CA HIS A 713 -22.39 -15.05 50.38
C HIS A 713 -23.66 -15.89 50.13
N ALA A 714 -23.71 -16.65 49.03
CA ALA A 714 -24.79 -17.60 48.77
C ALA A 714 -24.87 -18.69 49.86
N GLY A 715 -23.72 -19.20 50.31
CA GLY A 715 -23.63 -20.13 51.44
C GLY A 715 -24.20 -19.54 52.73
N LYS A 716 -23.89 -18.27 53.03
CA LYS A 716 -24.49 -17.54 54.17
C LYS A 716 -26.00 -17.39 54.04
N CYS A 717 -26.50 -17.01 52.87
CA CYS A 717 -27.93 -16.90 52.62
C CYS A 717 -28.66 -18.21 52.90
N PHE A 718 -28.11 -19.36 52.46
CA PHE A 718 -28.68 -20.67 52.77
C PHE A 718 -28.53 -21.07 54.24
N LEU A 719 -27.44 -20.69 54.91
CA LEU A 719 -27.23 -21.04 56.32
C LEU A 719 -28.22 -20.30 57.24
N GLU A 720 -28.45 -19.03 56.95
CA GLU A 720 -29.20 -18.08 57.80
C GLU A 720 -30.65 -17.88 57.32
N GLY A 721 -30.97 -18.28 56.08
CA GLY A 721 -32.28 -18.08 55.48
C GLY A 721 -32.53 -16.65 54.99
N ILE A 722 -31.49 -15.96 54.52
CA ILE A 722 -31.57 -14.59 54.00
C ILE A 722 -31.97 -14.66 52.52
N GLY A 723 -33.14 -14.14 52.17
CA GLY A 723 -33.64 -14.11 50.79
C GLY A 723 -34.10 -15.46 50.23
N VAL A 724 -33.70 -16.56 50.86
CA VAL A 724 -34.03 -17.95 50.51
C VAL A 724 -34.41 -18.73 51.76
N LYS A 725 -35.13 -19.85 51.60
CA LYS A 725 -35.38 -20.76 52.72
C LYS A 725 -34.06 -21.38 53.18
N ALA A 726 -33.80 -21.34 54.49
CA ALA A 726 -32.60 -21.92 55.07
C ALA A 726 -32.44 -23.40 54.67
N ASN A 727 -31.26 -23.74 54.16
CA ASN A 727 -30.86 -25.08 53.75
C ASN A 727 -29.38 -25.30 54.12
N PRO A 728 -29.09 -25.88 55.30
CA PRO A 728 -27.73 -26.12 55.74
C PRO A 728 -26.91 -27.05 54.83
N GLU A 729 -27.54 -27.93 54.05
CA GLU A 729 -26.82 -28.81 53.11
C GLU A 729 -26.26 -28.01 51.93
N GLU A 730 -27.10 -27.16 51.32
CA GLU A 730 -26.66 -26.23 50.28
C GLU A 730 -25.62 -25.25 50.81
N ALA A 731 -25.83 -24.71 52.01
CA ALA A 731 -24.85 -23.83 52.64
C ALA A 731 -23.47 -24.49 52.74
N PHE A 732 -23.40 -25.76 53.17
CA PHE A 732 -22.14 -26.50 53.24
C PHE A 732 -21.50 -26.66 51.86
N ASN A 733 -22.28 -26.98 50.82
CA ASN A 733 -21.75 -27.14 49.47
C ASN A 733 -21.11 -25.84 48.94
N TYR A 734 -21.80 -24.70 49.11
CA TYR A 734 -21.26 -23.40 48.73
C TYR A 734 -20.01 -23.01 49.53
N PHE A 735 -20.02 -23.21 50.86
CA PHE A 735 -18.83 -22.94 51.67
C PHE A 735 -17.67 -23.86 51.33
N LYS A 736 -17.91 -25.15 51.09
CA LYS A 736 -16.88 -26.11 50.70
C LYS A 736 -16.25 -25.74 49.36
N ASP A 737 -17.08 -25.34 48.39
CA ASP A 737 -16.60 -24.89 47.08
C ASP A 737 -15.74 -23.63 47.23
N ALA A 738 -16.25 -22.57 47.90
CA ALA A 738 -15.48 -21.35 48.17
C ALA A 738 -14.18 -21.61 48.97
N ALA A 739 -14.22 -22.50 49.96
CA ALA A 739 -13.06 -22.90 50.75
C ALA A 739 -11.98 -23.58 49.90
N GLY A 740 -12.38 -24.36 48.89
CA GLY A 740 -11.46 -24.96 47.91
C GLY A 740 -10.69 -23.94 47.08
N TYR A 741 -11.17 -22.70 46.99
CA TYR A 741 -10.51 -21.57 46.35
C TYR A 741 -9.82 -20.62 47.36
N GLY A 742 -9.64 -21.04 48.62
CA GLY A 742 -8.86 -20.29 49.60
C GLY A 742 -9.61 -19.18 50.34
N GLU A 743 -10.94 -19.17 50.32
CA GLU A 743 -11.70 -18.16 51.08
C GLU A 743 -11.76 -18.51 52.57
N ALA A 744 -10.95 -17.85 53.40
CA ALA A 744 -10.80 -18.11 54.83
C ALA A 744 -12.14 -18.13 55.60
N ALA A 745 -13.06 -17.21 55.26
CA ALA A 745 -14.36 -17.16 55.91
C ALA A 745 -15.23 -18.38 55.57
N ALA A 746 -15.13 -18.88 54.33
CA ALA A 746 -15.81 -20.09 53.88
C ALA A 746 -15.18 -21.36 54.49
N GLN A 747 -13.84 -21.43 54.55
CA GLN A 747 -13.11 -22.50 55.24
C GLN A 747 -13.57 -22.62 56.70
N TYR A 748 -13.69 -21.49 57.41
CA TYR A 748 -14.23 -21.45 58.77
C TYR A 748 -15.65 -22.03 58.86
N HIS A 749 -16.57 -21.60 58.00
CA HIS A 749 -17.94 -22.09 58.06
C HIS A 749 -18.05 -23.56 57.67
N ALA A 750 -17.34 -24.01 56.64
CA ALA A 750 -17.27 -25.42 56.25
C ALA A 750 -16.71 -26.27 57.39
N GLY A 751 -15.59 -25.85 57.99
CA GLY A 751 -14.96 -26.52 59.12
C GLY A 751 -15.88 -26.61 60.32
N HIS A 752 -16.50 -25.50 60.71
CA HIS A 752 -17.44 -25.45 61.83
C HIS A 752 -18.70 -26.30 61.60
N MET A 753 -19.22 -26.35 60.36
CA MET A 753 -20.37 -27.21 60.01
C MET A 753 -20.02 -28.71 60.07
N LEU A 754 -18.80 -29.09 59.68
CA LEU A 754 -18.28 -30.46 59.84
C LEU A 754 -18.05 -30.84 61.31
N MET A 755 -17.57 -29.90 62.14
CA MET A 755 -17.41 -30.11 63.59
C MET A 755 -18.74 -30.38 64.29
N GLN A 756 -19.82 -29.72 63.85
CA GLN A 756 -21.14 -29.80 64.46
C GLN A 756 -22.11 -30.78 63.77
N GLY A 757 -21.76 -31.29 62.59
CA GLY A 757 -22.67 -32.10 61.77
C GLY A 757 -23.90 -31.33 61.26
N LYS A 758 -23.78 -30.02 61.03
CA LYS A 758 -24.90 -29.16 60.60
C LYS A 758 -24.95 -29.14 59.07
N GLY A 759 -25.94 -29.81 58.46
CA GLY A 759 -26.10 -29.86 57.01
C GLY A 759 -25.15 -30.82 56.28
N VAL A 760 -24.20 -31.42 57.00
CA VAL A 760 -23.26 -32.43 56.52
C VAL A 760 -23.04 -33.48 57.61
N ALA A 761 -22.64 -34.69 57.24
CA ALA A 761 -22.20 -35.68 58.22
C ALA A 761 -21.02 -35.14 59.04
N MET A 762 -21.09 -35.30 60.36
CA MET A 762 -20.04 -34.83 61.26
C MET A 762 -18.70 -35.50 60.94
N ASN A 763 -17.67 -34.70 60.71
CA ASN A 763 -16.30 -35.14 60.47
C ASN A 763 -15.32 -34.16 61.13
N LYS A 764 -14.95 -34.44 62.38
CA LYS A 764 -14.14 -33.51 63.18
C LYS A 764 -12.72 -33.35 62.65
N GLU A 765 -12.15 -34.41 62.07
CA GLU A 765 -10.80 -34.37 61.50
C GLU A 765 -10.74 -33.41 60.31
N GLU A 766 -11.64 -33.57 59.34
CA GLU A 766 -11.75 -32.65 58.20
C GLU A 766 -12.16 -31.24 58.65
N GLY A 767 -13.06 -31.14 59.64
CA GLY A 767 -13.49 -29.87 60.20
C GLY A 767 -12.34 -29.07 60.82
N LEU A 768 -11.48 -29.73 61.59
CA LEU A 768 -10.29 -29.13 62.19
C LEU A 768 -9.26 -28.73 61.15
N ASN A 769 -9.08 -29.52 60.09
CA ASN A 769 -8.17 -29.14 59.00
C ASN A 769 -8.60 -27.81 58.36
N TRP A 770 -9.88 -27.67 58.02
CA TRP A 770 -10.39 -26.40 57.47
C TRP A 770 -10.29 -25.23 58.45
N LEU A 771 -10.57 -25.44 59.73
CA LEU A 771 -10.37 -24.42 60.75
C LEU A 771 -8.90 -24.02 60.90
N ASN A 772 -7.97 -24.99 60.79
CA ASN A 772 -6.53 -24.73 60.85
C ASN A 772 -6.05 -23.90 59.66
N THR A 773 -6.47 -24.24 58.44
CA THR A 773 -6.15 -23.45 57.24
C THR A 773 -6.63 -22.01 57.39
N ALA A 774 -7.89 -21.80 57.78
CA ALA A 774 -8.43 -20.44 57.95
C ALA A 774 -7.70 -19.67 59.07
N ALA A 775 -7.29 -20.37 60.13
CA ALA A 775 -6.57 -19.77 61.25
C ALA A 775 -5.13 -19.38 60.89
N GLU A 776 -4.46 -20.16 60.05
CA GLU A 776 -3.14 -19.86 59.46
C GLU A 776 -3.22 -18.65 58.51
N GLU A 777 -4.37 -18.45 57.85
CA GLU A 777 -4.71 -17.25 57.06
C GLU A 777 -5.14 -16.05 57.95
N ASN A 778 -4.89 -16.09 59.27
CA ASN A 778 -5.22 -15.06 60.25
C ASN A 778 -6.71 -14.77 60.45
N TYR A 779 -7.61 -15.69 60.05
CA TYR A 779 -9.04 -15.49 60.26
C TYR A 779 -9.42 -15.65 61.74
N ALA A 780 -9.71 -14.52 62.38
CA ALA A 780 -9.85 -14.40 63.83
C ALA A 780 -10.94 -15.33 64.44
N ASN A 781 -12.03 -15.58 63.71
CA ASN A 781 -13.09 -16.51 64.13
C ASN A 781 -12.62 -17.97 64.13
N ALA A 782 -11.78 -18.36 63.15
CA ALA A 782 -11.22 -19.71 63.09
C ALA A 782 -10.16 -19.94 64.18
N GLN A 783 -9.30 -18.95 64.41
CA GLN A 783 -8.34 -18.98 65.53
C GLN A 783 -9.07 -19.13 66.87
N TYR A 784 -10.14 -18.35 67.10
CA TYR A 784 -10.94 -18.50 68.32
C TYR A 784 -11.64 -19.87 68.39
N ALA A 785 -12.13 -20.42 67.28
CA ALA A 785 -12.74 -21.74 67.25
C ALA A 785 -11.73 -22.85 67.58
N LEU A 786 -10.51 -22.80 67.03
CA LEU A 786 -9.42 -23.72 67.39
C LEU A 786 -9.03 -23.61 68.85
N GLY A 787 -8.94 -22.39 69.39
CA GLY A 787 -8.72 -22.17 70.82
C GLY A 787 -9.75 -22.89 71.67
N ASN A 788 -11.03 -22.83 71.30
CA ASN A 788 -12.08 -23.59 71.99
C ASN A 788 -11.96 -25.11 71.78
N CYS A 789 -11.54 -25.58 70.59
CA CYS A 789 -11.34 -26.99 70.33
C CYS A 789 -10.24 -27.58 71.24
N TYR A 790 -9.10 -26.89 71.36
CA TYR A 790 -8.01 -27.29 72.27
C TYR A 790 -8.38 -27.14 73.75
N LEU A 791 -9.15 -26.12 74.12
CA LEU A 791 -9.61 -25.94 75.50
C LEU A 791 -10.58 -27.05 75.96
N MET A 792 -11.40 -27.56 75.04
CA MET A 792 -12.48 -28.51 75.35
C MET A 792 -12.14 -29.96 74.96
N GLY A 793 -10.98 -30.20 74.32
CA GLY A 793 -10.64 -31.49 73.71
C GLY A 793 -11.62 -31.91 72.60
N ASP A 794 -12.18 -30.95 71.85
CA ASP A 794 -13.19 -31.20 70.82
C ASP A 794 -12.55 -31.56 69.48
N GLY A 795 -12.37 -32.85 69.22
CA GLY A 795 -11.74 -33.36 68.00
C GLY A 795 -10.20 -33.36 68.03
N VAL A 796 -9.59 -32.69 69.01
CA VAL A 796 -8.17 -32.70 69.34
C VAL A 796 -7.96 -33.10 70.80
N GLU A 797 -6.73 -33.43 71.21
CA GLU A 797 -6.39 -33.57 72.62
C GLU A 797 -6.45 -32.20 73.33
N GLU A 798 -6.93 -32.20 74.56
CA GLU A 798 -7.03 -30.99 75.39
C GLU A 798 -5.63 -30.42 75.67
N ASP A 799 -5.43 -29.14 75.37
CA ASP A 799 -4.14 -28.45 75.50
C ASP A 799 -4.38 -26.96 75.78
N GLU A 800 -4.30 -26.57 77.06
CA GLU A 800 -4.54 -25.20 77.51
C GLU A 800 -3.53 -24.20 76.93
N ASP A 801 -2.28 -24.63 76.70
CA ASP A 801 -1.22 -23.76 76.17
C ASP A 801 -1.49 -23.44 74.69
N ARG A 802 -1.87 -24.44 73.88
CA ARG A 802 -2.30 -24.24 72.49
C ARG A 802 -3.61 -23.46 72.41
N ALA A 803 -4.54 -23.70 73.33
CA ALA A 803 -5.77 -22.93 73.40
C ALA A 803 -5.49 -21.44 73.61
N MET A 804 -4.62 -21.11 74.57
CA MET A 804 -4.22 -19.73 74.84
C MET A 804 -3.46 -19.11 73.66
N TYR A 805 -2.56 -19.84 73.01
CA TYR A 805 -1.86 -19.39 71.79
C TYR A 805 -2.83 -18.93 70.70
N TRP A 806 -3.84 -19.75 70.40
CA TRP A 806 -4.84 -19.40 69.38
C TRP A 806 -5.77 -18.26 69.82
N PHE A 807 -6.11 -18.17 71.11
CA PHE A 807 -6.86 -17.02 71.63
C PHE A 807 -6.06 -15.71 71.58
N GLU A 808 -4.75 -15.76 71.80
CA GLU A 808 -3.88 -14.60 71.61
C GLU A 808 -3.84 -14.19 70.15
N LEU A 809 -3.61 -15.09 69.19
CA LEU A 809 -3.66 -14.72 67.77
C LEU A 809 -5.03 -14.16 67.36
N ALA A 810 -6.13 -14.79 67.80
CA ALA A 810 -7.48 -14.30 67.53
C ALA A 810 -7.69 -12.88 68.07
N ALA A 811 -7.11 -12.56 69.24
CA ALA A 811 -7.19 -11.24 69.83
C ALA A 811 -6.31 -10.20 69.11
N ASP A 812 -5.15 -10.59 68.59
CA ASP A 812 -4.30 -9.73 67.74
C ASP A 812 -5.01 -9.41 66.42
N ASN A 813 -5.77 -10.38 65.90
CA ASN A 813 -6.61 -10.23 64.71
C ASN A 813 -8.03 -9.70 65.02
N GLY A 814 -8.26 -9.13 66.21
CA GLY A 814 -9.47 -8.35 66.51
C GLY A 814 -10.71 -9.13 66.96
N HIS A 815 -10.61 -10.42 67.30
CA HIS A 815 -11.75 -11.18 67.80
C HIS A 815 -12.18 -10.70 69.20
N GLU A 816 -13.37 -10.13 69.32
CA GLU A 816 -13.83 -9.45 70.55
C GLU A 816 -13.82 -10.31 71.81
N LYS A 817 -14.29 -11.56 71.71
CA LYS A 817 -14.32 -12.46 72.87
C LYS A 817 -12.91 -12.90 73.26
N ALA A 818 -12.02 -13.03 72.28
CA ALA A 818 -10.63 -13.41 72.53
C ALA A 818 -9.89 -12.25 73.20
N MET A 819 -10.07 -11.01 72.72
CA MET A 819 -9.52 -9.81 73.38
C MET A 819 -9.96 -9.68 74.84
N LYS A 820 -11.25 -9.97 75.14
CA LYS A 820 -11.74 -10.00 76.53
C LYS A 820 -11.10 -11.10 77.36
N LEU A 821 -10.88 -12.28 76.76
CA LEU A 821 -10.28 -13.44 77.42
C LEU A 821 -8.78 -13.25 77.69
N THR A 822 -8.05 -12.59 76.80
CA THR A 822 -6.60 -12.34 76.89
C THR A 822 -6.25 -10.99 77.52
N GLY A 823 -7.25 -10.14 77.81
CA GLY A 823 -7.06 -8.83 78.45
C GLY A 823 -6.59 -7.71 77.53
N ARG A 824 -6.66 -7.89 76.20
CA ARG A 824 -6.31 -6.87 75.20
C ARG A 824 -7.47 -5.88 74.97
N LYS A 825 -7.15 -4.64 74.58
CA LYS A 825 -8.13 -3.59 74.25
C LYS A 825 -8.01 -3.26 72.77
N MET A 826 -9.15 -3.01 72.09
CA MET A 826 -9.14 -2.49 70.72
C MET A 826 -8.27 -1.23 70.65
N ALA A 827 -7.29 -1.22 69.74
CA ALA A 827 -6.71 0.02 69.27
C ALA A 827 -7.82 0.79 68.53
N LYS A 828 -8.01 2.06 68.91
CA LYS A 828 -8.97 2.94 68.27
C LYS A 828 -8.44 3.49 66.97
#